data_AF-A0A924CSD8-F1
#
_entry.id   AF-A0A924CSD8-F1
#
_cell.length_a   1.000
_cell.length_b   1.000
_cell.length_c   1.000
_cell.angle_alpha   90.00
_cell.angle_beta   90.00
_cell.angle_gamma   90.00
#
_symmetry.space_group_name_H-M   'P 1'
#
loop_
_entity.id
_entity.type
_entity.pdbx_description
1 polymer ?
#
loop_
_entity_poly.entity_id
_entity_poly.type
_entity_poly.pdbx_seq_one_letter_code
_entity_poly.pdbx_strand_id
1 'polypeptide(L)'
;MCLALVASLLSVPLTAQAATATIALGSGASYSALGGTSVSNSGSTVVMGSVGAGSSGSISGFPPGKATGSLHSGDTAAARAHTDLVAAYRDAESRIPTATITGDLAGLTLVSGVYGATAAVSLSTTLTLDGQDDPTSVFIFQIPAAFSAAAATQVKLIRGAQAGRVFWQVTGAVTLGADATFTGSVLGYAAITVGASAAVVGRVLSVNGSVTLSSNAINPESPVQLGTAGSYSALGAVAVTNTGGSTMSANVGVSPGSNITGFPPGLTSGSLHPGDAEANQAQVDLHAAFADVSAREKTASLSASLNGLVLTAGVYQAVGSVALSSAITLDGQSNPNSIFILRIPGGLSVAANSRVVLLNSASPDRVFWQIADATDIGATSNFSGTVLGLGSIHLGTGTHFTGRALSLTNSIVMDDIALETLVPVAINTAVNYSLLGGTALNNTGATVVNFNVGTSPSAAVSGFPPGISTSGAVHQADENARLAQADAQTAYSDSLERPPTLVVTGDLAGLTLQSGVFFSAAALSLSGTLVLDGQNNPNAVFIFKVNAAFGTAAYSVVRLINGAQLDRVFWQVSGAATLGANSIFYGNLVSPAAIALGQNMTLHGRVISLNGAVSCSTASVLSPSPDPGTLTATSDSVTLTGVLLNGTSTQYSTGQSKGWSIADLRDSGAGWTMSVSATDLVSAGGSVESVARVLPPANLEIDPGTITSSSGADTTANLTSTSLMMSGASQSMVASSGSSRGTYAFNPTFRLSIPAEAFRSNFSGEINASPLNPYITVLTVTIS
;
A
#
# COMPACT_ATOMS: atom_id res chain seq x y z
N MET A 1 38.42 40.75 24.46
CA MET A 1 39.03 39.52 23.90
C MET A 1 37.89 38.56 23.61
N CYS A 2 37.38 38.56 22.38
CA CYS A 2 36.38 37.59 21.92
C CYS A 2 36.74 37.24 20.48
N LEU A 3 37.09 35.99 20.25
CA LEU A 3 37.72 35.47 19.05
C LEU A 3 36.62 35.09 18.04
N ALA A 4 36.63 35.71 16.85
CA ALA A 4 35.73 35.36 15.76
C ALA A 4 36.28 34.12 15.02
N LEU A 5 35.51 33.02 15.01
CA LEU A 5 35.80 31.83 14.21
C LEU A 5 35.07 31.96 12.86
N VAL A 6 35.81 32.30 11.81
CA VAL A 6 35.32 32.26 10.43
C VAL A 6 35.60 30.86 9.89
N ALA A 7 34.54 30.06 9.72
CA ALA A 7 34.63 28.78 9.02
C ALA A 7 34.55 29.03 7.52
N SER A 8 35.68 28.89 6.82
CA SER A 8 35.77 28.89 5.37
C SER A 8 35.16 27.59 4.81
N LEU A 9 34.01 27.70 4.12
CA LEU A 9 33.48 26.61 3.29
C LEU A 9 34.45 26.35 2.12
N LEU A 10 35.10 25.18 2.12
CA LEU A 10 35.70 24.62 0.91
C LEU A 10 34.58 24.13 -0.01
N SER A 11 34.34 24.85 -1.11
CA SER A 11 33.53 24.38 -2.23
C SER A 11 34.30 23.30 -2.98
N VAL A 12 33.89 22.03 -2.81
CA VAL A 12 34.31 20.95 -3.69
C VAL A 12 33.54 21.12 -5.01
N PRO A 13 34.20 21.24 -6.18
CA PRO A 13 33.49 21.33 -7.45
C PRO A 13 32.73 20.01 -7.68
N LEU A 14 31.40 20.08 -7.76
CA LEU A 14 30.61 18.99 -8.33
C LEU A 14 30.97 18.88 -9.81
N THR A 15 31.75 17.87 -10.19
CA THR A 15 31.80 17.43 -11.58
C THR A 15 30.46 16.79 -11.91
N ALA A 16 29.64 17.46 -12.72
CA ALA A 16 28.45 16.87 -13.30
C ALA A 16 28.86 15.69 -14.20
N GLN A 17 28.69 14.47 -13.70
CA GLN A 17 28.89 13.26 -14.48
C GLN A 17 27.63 13.03 -15.33
N ALA A 18 27.80 12.85 -16.64
CA ALA A 18 26.68 12.56 -17.54
C ALA A 18 26.00 11.25 -17.11
N ALA A 19 24.66 11.24 -17.07
CA ALA A 19 23.88 10.07 -16.68
C ALA A 19 24.19 8.87 -17.60
N THR A 20 24.34 7.68 -17.00
CA THR A 20 24.62 6.44 -17.74
C THR A 20 23.42 6.08 -18.61
N ALA A 21 23.59 6.05 -19.94
CA ALA A 21 22.52 5.66 -20.85
C ALA A 21 22.19 4.16 -20.74
N THR A 22 20.92 3.79 -20.92
CA THR A 22 20.47 2.38 -20.94
C THR A 22 21.04 1.57 -22.11
N ILE A 23 20.89 0.25 -22.08
CA ILE A 23 21.20 -0.67 -23.18
C ILE A 23 19.92 -0.96 -23.97
N ALA A 24 19.94 -0.73 -25.29
CA ALA A 24 18.80 -1.03 -26.14
C ALA A 24 18.79 -2.53 -26.51
N LEU A 25 17.74 -3.25 -26.12
CA LEU A 25 17.60 -4.68 -26.42
C LEU A 25 16.97 -4.97 -27.78
N GLY A 26 16.46 -3.94 -28.47
CA GLY A 26 15.79 -4.08 -29.76
C GLY A 26 14.61 -5.05 -29.69
N SER A 27 14.49 -5.95 -30.68
CA SER A 27 13.46 -7.00 -30.66
C SER A 27 13.66 -8.04 -29.55
N GLY A 28 14.86 -8.13 -28.97
CA GLY A 28 15.16 -8.94 -27.78
C GLY A 28 14.40 -8.49 -26.53
N ALA A 29 13.90 -7.25 -26.48
CA ALA A 29 13.09 -6.73 -25.38
C ALA A 29 11.82 -7.56 -25.11
N SER A 30 11.25 -8.18 -26.15
CA SER A 30 10.05 -9.02 -26.09
C SER A 30 10.31 -10.45 -25.61
N TYR A 31 11.58 -10.84 -25.46
CA TYR A 31 11.99 -12.17 -24.99
C TYR A 31 12.42 -12.11 -23.53
N SER A 32 11.93 -13.06 -22.74
CA SER A 32 12.35 -13.23 -21.34
C SER A 32 13.36 -14.37 -21.18
N ALA A 33 13.36 -15.32 -22.11
CA ALA A 33 14.41 -16.31 -22.28
C ALA A 33 14.78 -16.44 -23.76
N LEU A 34 16.05 -16.28 -24.07
CA LEU A 34 16.58 -16.44 -25.43
C LEU A 34 17.91 -17.19 -25.37
N GLY A 35 17.97 -18.38 -25.96
CA GLY A 35 19.22 -19.14 -26.09
C GLY A 35 19.80 -19.01 -27.50
N GLY A 36 21.10 -18.83 -27.62
CA GLY A 36 21.79 -18.89 -28.92
C GLY A 36 21.64 -20.25 -29.58
N THR A 37 21.73 -21.32 -28.79
CA THR A 37 21.61 -22.72 -29.26
C THR A 37 20.33 -23.41 -28.82
N SER A 38 19.88 -23.24 -27.58
CA SER A 38 18.65 -23.87 -27.10
C SER A 38 18.08 -23.21 -25.87
N VAL A 39 16.79 -23.42 -25.64
CA VAL A 39 16.14 -23.20 -24.34
C VAL A 39 15.52 -24.52 -23.90
N SER A 40 15.90 -25.00 -22.71
CA SER A 40 15.38 -26.22 -22.13
C SER A 40 14.77 -25.95 -20.77
N ASN A 41 13.67 -26.64 -20.47
CA ASN A 41 12.97 -26.52 -19.20
C ASN A 41 12.68 -27.88 -18.56
N SER A 42 12.77 -27.92 -17.23
CA SER A 42 12.26 -28.98 -16.39
C SER A 42 11.25 -28.43 -15.36
N GLY A 43 10.13 -29.13 -15.15
CA GLY A 43 9.10 -28.70 -14.19
C GLY A 43 8.32 -27.45 -14.61
N SER A 44 7.56 -26.89 -13.67
CA SER A 44 6.50 -25.90 -13.93
C SER A 44 7.02 -24.47 -14.01
N THR A 45 7.91 -24.20 -14.97
CA THR A 45 8.42 -22.84 -15.22
C THR A 45 7.34 -21.95 -15.83
N VAL A 46 7.33 -20.68 -15.45
CA VAL A 46 6.53 -19.61 -16.06
C VAL A 46 7.47 -18.52 -16.58
N VAL A 47 7.44 -18.27 -17.89
CA VAL A 47 8.18 -17.20 -18.56
C VAL A 47 7.21 -16.13 -19.06
N MET A 48 7.38 -14.88 -18.61
CA MET A 48 6.51 -13.76 -18.97
C MET A 48 7.08 -12.96 -20.14
N GLY A 49 7.02 -13.56 -21.33
CA GLY A 49 7.52 -13.02 -22.58
C GLY A 49 7.70 -14.15 -23.57
N SER A 50 8.23 -13.83 -24.75
CA SER A 50 8.58 -14.87 -25.71
C SER A 50 9.76 -15.70 -25.22
N VAL A 51 9.76 -16.99 -25.58
CA VAL A 51 10.91 -17.89 -25.42
C VAL A 51 11.46 -18.15 -26.80
N GLY A 52 12.76 -17.92 -26.98
CA GLY A 52 13.40 -18.05 -28.28
C GLY A 52 14.63 -18.94 -28.24
N ALA A 53 14.89 -19.61 -29.35
CA ALA A 53 16.19 -20.18 -29.65
C ALA A 53 16.67 -19.61 -30.98
N GLY A 54 17.97 -19.31 -31.10
CA GLY A 54 18.59 -18.75 -32.31
C GLY A 54 18.32 -19.59 -33.57
N SER A 55 18.77 -19.14 -34.73
CA SER A 55 18.35 -19.64 -36.07
C SER A 55 18.49 -21.15 -36.35
N SER A 56 19.21 -21.91 -35.52
CA SER A 56 19.31 -23.38 -35.58
C SER A 56 18.99 -24.07 -34.25
N GLY A 57 18.40 -23.33 -33.33
CA GLY A 57 18.19 -23.75 -31.97
C GLY A 57 16.84 -24.42 -31.72
N SER A 58 16.76 -25.09 -30.56
CA SER A 58 15.57 -25.83 -30.15
C SER A 58 15.01 -25.33 -28.82
N ILE A 59 13.68 -25.38 -28.69
CA ILE A 59 12.97 -25.15 -27.43
C ILE A 59 12.40 -26.50 -26.96
N SER A 60 12.64 -26.86 -25.70
CA SER A 60 12.13 -28.10 -25.10
C SER A 60 11.61 -27.88 -23.67
N GLY A 61 10.67 -28.72 -23.23
CA GLY A 61 10.09 -28.63 -21.87
C GLY A 61 8.97 -27.59 -21.72
N PHE A 62 8.39 -27.09 -22.81
CA PHE A 62 7.21 -26.23 -22.84
C PHE A 62 6.11 -26.92 -23.67
N PRO A 63 5.27 -27.82 -23.09
CA PRO A 63 5.03 -28.09 -21.65
C PRO A 63 6.05 -29.03 -20.94
N PRO A 64 6.09 -29.08 -19.58
CA PRO A 64 5.15 -28.46 -18.63
C PRO A 64 5.40 -26.96 -18.36
N GLY A 65 6.53 -26.42 -18.79
CA GLY A 65 6.79 -24.99 -18.75
C GLY A 65 5.77 -24.22 -19.59
N LYS A 66 5.49 -22.97 -19.21
CA LYS A 66 4.57 -22.07 -19.90
C LYS A 66 5.28 -20.76 -20.22
N ALA A 67 5.07 -20.26 -21.42
CA ALA A 67 5.45 -18.91 -21.83
C ALA A 67 4.17 -18.10 -22.10
N THR A 68 4.15 -16.83 -21.70
CA THR A 68 3.03 -15.92 -22.03
C THR A 68 3.12 -15.41 -23.46
N GLY A 69 4.35 -15.27 -23.97
CA GLY A 69 4.64 -14.94 -25.36
C GLY A 69 4.76 -16.18 -26.26
N SER A 70 5.16 -15.96 -27.51
CA SER A 70 5.32 -17.04 -28.49
C SER A 70 6.60 -17.84 -28.26
N LEU A 71 6.57 -19.11 -28.62
CA LEU A 71 7.76 -19.96 -28.69
C LEU A 71 8.37 -19.87 -30.09
N HIS A 72 9.54 -19.24 -30.20
CA HIS A 72 10.24 -19.02 -31.46
C HIS A 72 11.46 -19.94 -31.56
N SER A 73 11.27 -21.13 -32.13
CA SER A 73 12.33 -22.14 -32.26
C SER A 73 13.02 -22.02 -33.62
N GLY A 74 14.02 -21.14 -33.73
CA GLY A 74 14.83 -20.99 -34.94
C GLY A 74 14.16 -20.27 -36.11
N ASP A 75 13.09 -19.51 -35.85
CA ASP A 75 12.43 -18.70 -36.88
C ASP A 75 13.10 -17.33 -37.11
N THR A 76 12.55 -16.55 -38.03
CA THR A 76 13.07 -15.22 -38.38
C THR A 76 12.93 -14.20 -37.25
N ALA A 77 11.92 -14.34 -36.38
CA ALA A 77 11.72 -13.45 -35.24
C ALA A 77 12.79 -13.71 -34.16
N ALA A 78 13.08 -14.98 -33.86
CA ALA A 78 14.18 -15.34 -32.95
C ALA A 78 15.54 -14.97 -33.54
N ALA A 79 15.76 -15.14 -34.84
CA ALA A 79 17.01 -14.74 -35.49
C ALA A 79 17.25 -13.21 -35.39
N ARG A 80 16.19 -12.41 -35.53
CA ARG A 80 16.27 -10.95 -35.36
C ARG A 80 16.55 -10.57 -33.92
N ALA A 81 15.83 -11.18 -32.96
CA ALA A 81 16.06 -10.95 -31.54
C ALA A 81 17.47 -11.34 -31.10
N HIS A 82 18.01 -12.42 -31.66
CA HIS A 82 19.39 -12.86 -31.43
C HIS A 82 20.41 -11.86 -31.98
N THR A 83 20.18 -11.33 -33.18
CA THR A 83 21.03 -10.27 -33.76
C THR A 83 21.02 -9.00 -32.89
N ASP A 84 19.85 -8.57 -32.43
CA ASP A 84 19.72 -7.41 -31.55
C ASP A 84 20.36 -7.67 -30.17
N LEU A 85 20.28 -8.91 -29.64
CA LEU A 85 20.97 -9.33 -28.43
C LEU A 85 22.50 -9.23 -28.59
N VAL A 86 23.06 -9.65 -29.73
CA VAL A 86 24.50 -9.51 -30.01
C VAL A 86 24.91 -8.03 -29.98
N ALA A 87 24.10 -7.15 -30.57
CA ALA A 87 24.34 -5.71 -30.54
C ALA A 87 24.28 -5.15 -29.11
N ALA A 88 23.27 -5.54 -28.33
CA ALA A 88 23.12 -5.14 -26.93
C ALA A 88 24.28 -5.62 -26.05
N TYR A 89 24.73 -6.87 -26.23
CA TYR A 89 25.89 -7.41 -25.53
C TYR A 89 27.15 -6.60 -25.83
N ARG A 90 27.40 -6.27 -27.10
CA ARG A 90 28.57 -5.47 -27.52
C ARG A 90 28.49 -4.03 -27.03
N ASP A 91 27.31 -3.41 -27.04
CA ASP A 91 27.10 -2.09 -26.43
C ASP A 91 27.49 -2.13 -24.95
N ALA A 92 26.91 -3.06 -24.18
CA ALA A 92 27.19 -3.23 -22.76
C ALA A 92 28.67 -3.49 -22.48
N GLU A 93 29.33 -4.35 -23.26
CA GLU A 93 30.76 -4.67 -23.16
C GLU A 93 31.66 -3.44 -23.47
N SER A 94 31.23 -2.57 -24.37
CA SER A 94 32.00 -1.39 -24.79
C SER A 94 31.88 -0.18 -23.86
N ARG A 95 30.93 -0.19 -22.91
CA ARG A 95 30.77 0.91 -21.95
C ARG A 95 32.03 1.08 -21.11
N ILE A 96 32.38 2.31 -20.79
CA ILE A 96 33.56 2.61 -19.97
C ILE A 96 33.21 2.38 -18.49
N PRO A 97 33.90 1.48 -17.77
CA PRO A 97 33.66 1.30 -16.33
C PRO A 97 33.88 2.59 -15.55
N THR A 98 32.91 2.90 -14.68
CA THR A 98 33.02 3.98 -13.68
C THR A 98 33.59 3.47 -12.35
N ALA A 99 33.52 2.16 -12.11
CA ALA A 99 34.06 1.51 -10.92
C ALA A 99 34.51 0.07 -11.22
N THR A 100 35.40 -0.46 -10.36
CA THR A 100 35.84 -1.86 -10.41
C THR A 100 35.13 -2.69 -9.33
N ILE A 101 34.72 -3.91 -9.66
CA ILE A 101 34.17 -4.89 -8.72
C ILE A 101 34.99 -6.18 -8.76
N THR A 102 35.13 -6.86 -7.62
CA THR A 102 35.90 -8.12 -7.53
C THR A 102 35.31 -9.05 -6.47
N GLY A 103 35.40 -10.36 -6.70
CA GLY A 103 35.07 -11.36 -5.69
C GLY A 103 33.56 -11.56 -5.48
N ASP A 104 33.14 -11.59 -4.22
CA ASP A 104 31.73 -11.72 -3.83
C ASP A 104 31.08 -10.34 -3.66
N LEU A 105 29.92 -10.14 -4.28
CA LEU A 105 29.17 -8.88 -4.21
C LEU A 105 28.24 -8.78 -3.00
N ALA A 106 28.19 -9.81 -2.15
CA ALA A 106 27.37 -9.84 -0.95
C ALA A 106 27.58 -8.63 -0.03
N GLY A 107 26.47 -8.05 0.42
CA GLY A 107 26.44 -6.93 1.35
C GLY A 107 26.72 -5.56 0.72
N LEU A 108 27.07 -5.50 -0.57
CA LEU A 108 27.32 -4.22 -1.23
C LEU A 108 26.00 -3.47 -1.49
N THR A 109 26.07 -2.15 -1.37
CA THR A 109 25.07 -1.21 -1.89
C THR A 109 25.73 -0.38 -2.99
N LEU A 110 25.26 -0.54 -4.22
CA LEU A 110 25.80 0.13 -5.39
C LEU A 110 24.82 1.17 -5.89
N VAL A 111 25.32 2.30 -6.36
CA VAL A 111 24.55 3.36 -7.01
C VAL A 111 24.63 3.22 -8.54
N SER A 112 23.97 4.10 -9.30
CA SER A 112 24.01 4.00 -10.76
C SER A 112 25.45 4.09 -11.30
N GLY A 113 25.76 3.28 -12.32
CA GLY A 113 27.11 3.22 -12.88
C GLY A 113 27.41 1.99 -13.73
N VAL A 114 28.63 1.97 -14.28
CA VAL A 114 29.21 0.85 -15.04
C VAL A 114 30.30 0.20 -14.19
N TYR A 115 30.10 -1.06 -13.83
CA TYR A 115 30.94 -1.83 -12.93
C TYR A 115 31.73 -2.89 -13.70
N GLY A 116 33.03 -2.66 -13.85
CA GLY A 116 33.93 -3.61 -14.50
C GLY A 116 34.54 -4.60 -13.52
N ALA A 117 34.46 -5.89 -13.81
CA ALA A 117 35.22 -6.92 -13.10
C ALA A 117 36.49 -7.28 -13.87
N THR A 118 37.51 -7.76 -13.15
CA THR A 118 38.76 -8.28 -13.76
C THR A 118 38.83 -9.81 -13.77
N ALA A 119 37.92 -10.48 -13.08
CA ALA A 119 37.86 -11.93 -12.91
C ALA A 119 36.41 -12.40 -12.70
N ALA A 120 36.24 -13.68 -12.36
CA ALA A 120 34.93 -14.22 -12.01
C ALA A 120 34.37 -13.53 -10.76
N VAL A 121 33.04 -13.38 -10.74
CA VAL A 121 32.31 -12.73 -9.66
C VAL A 121 31.27 -13.68 -9.11
N SER A 122 31.06 -13.62 -7.80
CA SER A 122 30.02 -14.39 -7.12
C SER A 122 29.05 -13.50 -6.36
N LEU A 123 27.88 -14.03 -6.03
CA LEU A 123 26.94 -13.43 -5.10
C LEU A 123 26.52 -14.52 -4.11
N SER A 124 26.95 -14.40 -2.85
CA SER A 124 26.59 -15.40 -1.82
C SER A 124 25.29 -15.09 -1.08
N THR A 125 24.92 -13.81 -0.96
CA THR A 125 23.71 -13.37 -0.25
C THR A 125 23.00 -12.21 -0.99
N THR A 126 22.93 -11.02 -0.39
CA THR A 126 22.17 -9.88 -0.90
C THR A 126 23.09 -8.82 -1.52
N LEU A 127 22.79 -8.40 -2.74
CA LEU A 127 23.32 -7.19 -3.36
C LEU A 127 22.20 -6.13 -3.39
N THR A 128 22.49 -4.90 -3.01
CA THR A 128 21.53 -3.78 -3.07
C THR A 128 21.92 -2.80 -4.16
N LEU A 129 20.96 -2.44 -5.02
CA LEU A 129 21.09 -1.41 -6.06
C LEU A 129 20.21 -0.22 -5.69
N ASP A 130 20.82 0.95 -5.60
CA ASP A 130 20.24 2.16 -5.04
C ASP A 130 20.14 3.24 -6.11
N GLY A 131 18.91 3.54 -6.52
CA GLY A 131 18.65 4.52 -7.56
C GLY A 131 18.74 5.97 -7.09
N GLN A 132 18.96 6.21 -5.79
CA GLN A 132 19.02 7.54 -5.18
C GLN A 132 17.83 8.45 -5.54
N ASP A 133 16.64 7.84 -5.58
CA ASP A 133 15.35 8.45 -5.93
C ASP A 133 15.26 8.93 -7.40
N ASP A 134 16.21 8.50 -8.24
CA ASP A 134 16.19 8.68 -9.69
C ASP A 134 15.72 7.37 -10.39
N PRO A 135 14.48 7.34 -10.93
CA PRO A 135 13.95 6.18 -11.66
C PRO A 135 14.67 5.89 -12.97
N THR A 136 15.49 6.82 -13.45
CA THR A 136 16.28 6.64 -14.67
C THR A 136 17.62 5.98 -14.45
N SER A 137 18.01 5.75 -13.19
CA SER A 137 19.27 5.10 -12.76
C SER A 137 19.56 3.79 -13.50
N VAL A 138 20.78 3.69 -14.06
CA VAL A 138 21.26 2.54 -14.84
C VAL A 138 22.42 1.85 -14.14
N PHE A 139 22.39 0.51 -14.11
CA PHE A 139 23.44 -0.34 -13.55
C PHE A 139 23.91 -1.32 -14.60
N ILE A 140 25.19 -1.27 -14.97
CA ILE A 140 25.78 -2.18 -15.97
C ILE A 140 26.94 -2.92 -15.31
N PHE A 141 26.84 -4.24 -15.21
CA PHE A 141 27.89 -5.11 -14.71
C PHE A 141 28.59 -5.77 -15.88
N GLN A 142 29.90 -5.55 -16.02
CA GLN A 142 30.74 -6.16 -17.05
C GLN A 142 31.64 -7.21 -16.39
N ILE A 143 31.41 -8.48 -16.71
CA ILE A 143 32.10 -9.61 -16.09
C ILE A 143 32.79 -10.42 -17.19
N PRO A 144 34.13 -10.32 -17.33
CA PRO A 144 34.87 -10.98 -18.42
C PRO A 144 35.05 -12.49 -18.20
N ALA A 145 34.51 -13.04 -17.11
CA ALA A 145 34.59 -14.44 -16.72
C ALA A 145 33.21 -14.96 -16.27
N ALA A 146 33.16 -16.05 -15.50
CA ALA A 146 31.90 -16.61 -15.01
C ALA A 146 31.25 -15.73 -13.92
N PHE A 147 29.92 -15.79 -13.85
CA PHE A 147 29.13 -15.23 -12.77
C PHE A 147 28.31 -16.33 -12.08
N SER A 148 28.36 -16.39 -10.75
CA SER A 148 27.61 -17.37 -9.97
C SER A 148 26.90 -16.74 -8.79
N ALA A 149 25.58 -16.81 -8.77
CA ALA A 149 24.77 -16.50 -7.60
C ALA A 149 24.44 -17.82 -6.86
N ALA A 150 24.69 -17.86 -5.55
CA ALA A 150 24.36 -18.98 -4.70
C ALA A 150 22.84 -19.20 -4.58
N ALA A 151 22.42 -20.27 -3.89
CA ALA A 151 21.00 -20.49 -3.60
C ALA A 151 20.45 -19.40 -2.66
N ALA A 152 19.18 -19.03 -2.82
CA ALA A 152 18.46 -18.03 -2.02
C ALA A 152 19.09 -16.62 -1.97
N THR A 153 20.00 -16.28 -2.89
CA THR A 153 20.56 -14.93 -3.03
C THR A 153 19.49 -13.92 -3.43
N GLN A 154 19.73 -12.63 -3.15
CA GLN A 154 18.82 -11.56 -3.52
C GLN A 154 19.54 -10.40 -4.20
N VAL A 155 18.97 -9.86 -5.28
CA VAL A 155 19.37 -8.55 -5.83
C VAL A 155 18.23 -7.57 -5.56
N LYS A 156 18.40 -6.72 -4.54
CA LYS A 156 17.38 -5.77 -4.06
C LYS A 156 17.52 -4.43 -4.77
N LEU A 157 16.39 -3.87 -5.21
CA LEU A 157 16.29 -2.49 -5.69
C LEU A 157 15.73 -1.61 -4.59
N ILE A 158 16.32 -0.42 -4.40
CA ILE A 158 15.80 0.61 -3.49
C ILE A 158 15.83 1.98 -4.16
N ARG A 159 15.06 2.92 -3.60
CA ARG A 159 15.09 4.36 -3.93
C ARG A 159 15.10 4.62 -5.44
N GLY A 160 14.07 4.17 -6.15
CA GLY A 160 13.92 4.42 -7.58
C GLY A 160 14.68 3.48 -8.52
N ALA A 161 15.57 2.58 -8.06
CA ALA A 161 16.21 1.63 -8.97
C ALA A 161 15.18 0.71 -9.65
N GLN A 162 15.35 0.46 -10.96
CA GLN A 162 14.43 -0.33 -11.80
C GLN A 162 15.10 -1.55 -12.43
N ALA A 163 14.42 -2.70 -12.42
CA ALA A 163 14.94 -3.96 -12.98
C ALA A 163 15.25 -3.87 -14.47
N GLY A 164 14.42 -3.14 -15.24
CA GLY A 164 14.62 -2.91 -16.67
C GLY A 164 15.86 -2.06 -17.01
N ARG A 165 16.55 -1.51 -16.00
CA ARG A 165 17.76 -0.69 -16.14
C ARG A 165 19.00 -1.34 -15.53
N VAL A 166 18.90 -2.60 -15.12
CA VAL A 166 20.01 -3.40 -14.61
C VAL A 166 20.42 -4.40 -15.68
N PHE A 167 21.69 -4.36 -16.09
CA PHE A 167 22.25 -5.20 -17.14
C PHE A 167 23.48 -5.96 -16.63
N TRP A 168 23.51 -7.26 -16.89
CA TRP A 168 24.62 -8.14 -16.53
C TRP A 168 25.25 -8.67 -17.80
N GLN A 169 26.30 -8.02 -18.29
CA GLN A 169 27.10 -8.53 -19.40
C GLN A 169 28.13 -9.51 -18.84
N VAL A 170 28.02 -10.79 -19.23
CA VAL A 170 28.86 -11.87 -18.69
C VAL A 170 29.46 -12.69 -19.83
N THR A 171 30.79 -12.76 -19.90
CA THR A 171 31.48 -13.52 -20.95
C THR A 171 31.50 -15.03 -20.66
N GLY A 172 31.65 -15.41 -19.39
CA GLY A 172 31.63 -16.81 -18.96
C GLY A 172 30.22 -17.38 -18.77
N ALA A 173 30.15 -18.59 -18.21
CA ALA A 173 28.88 -19.19 -17.84
C ALA A 173 28.22 -18.41 -16.69
N VAL A 174 26.89 -18.31 -16.74
CA VAL A 174 26.06 -17.73 -15.68
C VAL A 174 25.31 -18.84 -14.97
N THR A 175 25.42 -18.88 -13.64
CA THR A 175 24.61 -19.77 -12.79
C THR A 175 23.85 -18.95 -11.76
N LEU A 176 22.53 -19.05 -11.75
CA LEU A 176 21.67 -18.51 -10.71
C LEU A 176 21.20 -19.69 -9.85
N GLY A 177 21.55 -19.70 -8.56
CA GLY A 177 21.24 -20.81 -7.66
C GLY A 177 19.74 -21.02 -7.41
N ALA A 178 19.38 -22.17 -6.83
CA ALA A 178 18.00 -22.47 -6.47
C ALA A 178 17.41 -21.41 -5.52
N ASP A 179 16.12 -21.12 -5.65
CA ASP A 179 15.39 -20.15 -4.82
C ASP A 179 15.96 -18.70 -4.83
N ALA A 180 16.90 -18.38 -5.73
CA ALA A 180 17.43 -17.02 -5.85
C ALA A 180 16.36 -16.03 -6.36
N THR A 181 16.36 -14.80 -5.84
CA THR A 181 15.58 -13.66 -6.38
C THR A 181 16.52 -12.68 -7.10
N PHE A 182 16.69 -12.90 -8.40
CA PHE A 182 17.65 -12.16 -9.22
C PHE A 182 16.98 -11.03 -9.99
N THR A 183 17.68 -9.91 -10.18
CA THR A 183 17.13 -8.72 -10.83
C THR A 183 18.04 -8.24 -11.97
N GLY A 184 17.45 -7.94 -13.13
CA GLY A 184 18.11 -7.39 -14.30
C GLY A 184 18.12 -8.31 -15.52
N SER A 185 18.52 -7.75 -16.66
CA SER A 185 18.70 -8.49 -17.91
C SER A 185 20.11 -9.09 -17.95
N VAL A 186 20.20 -10.41 -17.88
CA VAL A 186 21.44 -11.16 -18.09
C VAL A 186 21.70 -11.28 -19.58
N LEU A 187 22.80 -10.66 -20.04
CA LEU A 187 23.36 -10.75 -21.38
C LEU A 187 24.60 -11.66 -21.32
N GLY A 188 24.37 -12.96 -21.31
CA GLY A 188 25.44 -13.96 -21.24
C GLY A 188 26.01 -14.29 -22.61
N TYR A 189 27.33 -14.38 -22.74
CA TYR A 189 27.95 -14.88 -23.98
C TYR A 189 27.86 -16.41 -24.06
N ALA A 190 28.10 -17.08 -22.93
CA ALA A 190 28.03 -18.54 -22.80
C ALA A 190 26.69 -19.01 -22.20
N ALA A 191 26.64 -20.26 -21.72
CA ALA A 191 25.42 -20.85 -21.18
C ALA A 191 24.93 -20.15 -19.91
N ILE A 192 23.59 -20.08 -19.76
CA ILE A 192 22.90 -19.57 -18.57
C ILE A 192 22.11 -20.72 -17.96
N THR A 193 22.36 -20.99 -16.68
CA THR A 193 21.60 -21.96 -15.89
C THR A 193 20.84 -21.26 -14.78
N VAL A 194 19.53 -21.44 -14.73
CA VAL A 194 18.67 -20.93 -13.68
C VAL A 194 18.21 -22.12 -12.83
N GLY A 195 18.69 -22.17 -11.59
CA GLY A 195 18.44 -23.24 -10.63
C GLY A 195 16.98 -23.33 -10.22
N ALA A 196 16.60 -24.45 -9.59
CA ALA A 196 15.21 -24.75 -9.27
C ALA A 196 14.52 -23.62 -8.49
N SER A 197 13.29 -23.27 -8.87
CA SER A 197 12.45 -22.29 -8.16
C SER A 197 13.01 -20.86 -8.07
N ALA A 198 14.15 -20.57 -8.70
CA ALA A 198 14.67 -19.21 -8.76
C ALA A 198 13.71 -18.30 -9.55
N ALA A 199 13.59 -17.06 -9.09
CA ALA A 199 12.80 -16.00 -9.71
C ALA A 199 13.74 -14.94 -10.30
N VAL A 200 13.51 -14.56 -11.55
CA VAL A 200 14.26 -13.49 -12.24
C VAL A 200 13.30 -12.37 -12.57
N VAL A 201 13.52 -11.19 -11.99
CA VAL A 201 12.89 -9.94 -12.42
C VAL A 201 13.78 -9.29 -13.47
N GLY A 202 13.60 -9.69 -14.72
CA GLY A 202 14.40 -9.29 -15.86
C GLY A 202 14.38 -10.35 -16.95
N ARG A 203 15.55 -10.62 -17.54
CA ARG A 203 15.67 -11.50 -18.72
C ARG A 203 16.89 -12.40 -18.60
N VAL A 204 16.84 -13.58 -19.22
CA VAL A 204 17.98 -14.50 -19.37
C VAL A 204 18.27 -14.73 -20.84
N LEU A 205 19.24 -13.98 -21.38
CA LEU A 205 19.54 -13.91 -22.80
C LEU A 205 20.98 -14.36 -23.05
N SER A 206 21.15 -15.48 -23.76
CA SER A 206 22.45 -16.07 -24.08
C SER A 206 22.79 -15.91 -25.55
N VAL A 207 23.97 -15.37 -25.86
CA VAL A 207 24.45 -15.13 -27.23
C VAL A 207 24.85 -16.44 -27.92
N ASN A 208 25.74 -17.25 -27.34
CA ASN A 208 26.23 -18.49 -27.98
C ASN A 208 25.90 -19.75 -27.18
N GLY A 209 25.28 -19.62 -26.01
CA GLY A 209 24.97 -20.72 -25.12
C GLY A 209 23.51 -21.15 -25.15
N SER A 210 23.24 -22.17 -24.34
CA SER A 210 21.89 -22.60 -23.99
C SER A 210 21.38 -21.83 -22.76
N VAL A 211 20.06 -21.72 -22.64
CA VAL A 211 19.38 -21.33 -21.41
C VAL A 211 18.70 -22.57 -20.82
N THR A 212 18.98 -22.88 -19.55
CA THR A 212 18.39 -24.02 -18.83
C THR A 212 17.55 -23.52 -17.66
N LEU A 213 16.29 -23.95 -17.61
CA LEU A 213 15.29 -23.53 -16.62
C LEU A 213 14.77 -24.75 -15.82
N SER A 214 14.39 -24.53 -14.57
CA SER A 214 13.84 -25.51 -13.66
C SER A 214 12.78 -24.90 -12.73
N SER A 215 11.50 -25.06 -13.03
CA SER A 215 10.37 -24.53 -12.23
C SER A 215 10.53 -23.05 -11.84
N ASN A 216 11.02 -22.21 -12.76
CA ASN A 216 11.35 -20.82 -12.50
C ASN A 216 10.17 -19.86 -12.72
N ALA A 217 10.29 -18.65 -12.18
CA ALA A 217 9.46 -17.50 -12.57
C ALA A 217 10.35 -16.44 -13.23
N ILE A 218 10.24 -16.25 -14.54
CA ILE A 218 11.00 -15.23 -15.27
C ILE A 218 10.05 -14.12 -15.69
N ASN A 219 10.21 -12.93 -15.11
CA ASN A 219 9.34 -11.79 -15.30
C ASN A 219 10.15 -10.55 -15.71
N PRO A 220 9.99 -9.97 -16.91
CA PRO A 220 10.75 -8.80 -17.32
C PRO A 220 10.39 -7.52 -16.54
N GLU A 221 9.24 -7.47 -15.89
CA GLU A 221 8.71 -6.27 -15.25
C GLU A 221 8.58 -6.41 -13.73
N SER A 222 9.11 -5.45 -12.97
CA SER A 222 8.85 -5.35 -11.53
C SER A 222 7.48 -4.71 -11.27
N PRO A 223 6.79 -5.01 -10.16
CA PRO A 223 5.56 -4.31 -9.80
C PRO A 223 5.81 -2.79 -9.69
N VAL A 224 4.89 -1.96 -10.21
CA VAL A 224 4.95 -0.50 -10.04
C VAL A 224 4.76 -0.19 -8.55
N GLN A 225 5.68 0.57 -7.98
CA GLN A 225 5.61 0.96 -6.57
C GLN A 225 4.85 2.28 -6.47
N LEU A 226 3.69 2.26 -5.80
CA LEU A 226 2.87 3.46 -5.58
C LEU A 226 3.27 4.23 -4.31
N GLY A 227 4.16 3.69 -3.48
CA GLY A 227 4.50 4.28 -2.17
C GLY A 227 3.26 4.56 -1.33
N THR A 228 3.23 5.71 -0.66
CA THR A 228 2.09 6.21 0.11
C THR A 228 0.87 6.54 -0.75
N ALA A 229 1.02 6.78 -2.07
CA ALA A 229 -0.13 6.90 -2.98
C ALA A 229 -0.97 5.61 -3.05
N GLY A 230 -0.36 4.46 -2.73
CA GLY A 230 -1.03 3.17 -2.68
C GLY A 230 -2.14 3.06 -1.62
N SER A 231 -2.17 3.94 -0.61
CA SER A 231 -3.23 3.96 0.42
C SER A 231 -4.43 4.83 0.06
N TYR A 232 -4.48 5.42 -1.13
CA TYR A 232 -5.59 6.27 -1.58
C TYR A 232 -6.49 5.52 -2.57
N SER A 233 -7.80 5.61 -2.36
CA SER A 233 -8.78 5.30 -3.40
C SER A 233 -8.79 6.41 -4.46
N ALA A 234 -8.82 7.66 -4.00
CA ALA A 234 -8.78 8.84 -4.86
C ALA A 234 -7.74 9.84 -4.36
N LEU A 235 -6.84 10.29 -5.24
CA LEU A 235 -5.85 11.34 -4.94
C LEU A 235 -5.81 12.33 -6.10
N GLY A 236 -6.36 13.52 -5.91
CA GLY A 236 -6.36 14.60 -6.91
C GLY A 236 -5.28 15.65 -6.63
N ALA A 237 -4.92 16.45 -7.64
CA ALA A 237 -4.02 17.58 -7.41
C ALA A 237 -4.74 18.90 -7.14
N VAL A 238 -5.91 19.07 -7.75
CA VAL A 238 -6.70 20.31 -7.68
C VAL A 238 -7.89 20.14 -6.74
N ALA A 239 -8.71 19.12 -6.97
CA ALA A 239 -9.87 18.80 -6.16
C ALA A 239 -10.27 17.33 -6.28
N VAL A 240 -11.01 16.84 -5.28
CA VAL A 240 -11.79 15.60 -5.37
C VAL A 240 -13.24 15.96 -5.05
N THR A 241 -14.13 15.83 -6.02
CA THR A 241 -15.56 16.18 -5.89
C THR A 241 -16.41 14.92 -6.03
N ASN A 242 -17.26 14.68 -5.04
CA ASN A 242 -18.26 13.62 -5.09
C ASN A 242 -19.68 14.19 -5.19
N THR A 243 -20.52 13.53 -5.99
CA THR A 243 -21.98 13.68 -6.00
C THR A 243 -22.60 12.31 -5.67
N GLY A 244 -23.75 12.27 -4.99
CA GLY A 244 -24.39 11.01 -4.64
C GLY A 244 -23.68 10.16 -3.57
N GLY A 245 -24.25 9.01 -3.23
CA GLY A 245 -23.82 8.08 -2.19
C GLY A 245 -22.67 7.18 -2.61
N SER A 246 -21.58 7.74 -3.15
CA SER A 246 -20.39 6.95 -3.51
C SER A 246 -19.73 6.32 -2.29
N THR A 247 -19.05 5.20 -2.48
CA THR A 247 -18.26 4.52 -1.44
C THR A 247 -16.80 4.39 -1.87
N MET A 248 -15.90 4.76 -0.96
CA MET A 248 -14.45 4.62 -1.10
C MET A 248 -13.94 3.68 -0.02
N SER A 249 -13.05 2.79 -0.41
CA SER A 249 -12.47 1.77 0.48
C SER A 249 -11.20 2.22 1.20
N ALA A 250 -10.58 3.33 0.79
CA ALA A 250 -9.38 3.88 1.39
C ALA A 250 -9.36 5.40 1.32
N ASN A 251 -8.22 6.01 1.64
CA ASN A 251 -8.09 7.45 1.80
C ASN A 251 -8.53 8.23 0.56
N VAL A 252 -9.04 9.43 0.78
CA VAL A 252 -9.32 10.41 -0.27
C VAL A 252 -8.47 11.64 0.01
N GLY A 253 -7.68 12.08 -0.97
CA GLY A 253 -6.72 13.15 -0.77
C GLY A 253 -6.72 14.16 -1.91
N VAL A 254 -6.29 15.38 -1.57
CA VAL A 254 -5.93 16.40 -2.56
C VAL A 254 -4.60 17.03 -2.14
N SER A 255 -3.66 17.21 -3.07
CA SER A 255 -2.47 18.03 -2.88
C SER A 255 -1.85 18.37 -4.24
N PRO A 256 -1.38 19.60 -4.52
CA PRO A 256 -1.21 20.73 -3.61
C PRO A 256 -2.49 21.52 -3.32
N GLY A 257 -3.61 21.20 -3.98
CA GLY A 257 -4.93 21.73 -3.61
C GLY A 257 -5.40 21.18 -2.25
N SER A 258 -6.57 21.63 -1.80
CA SER A 258 -7.17 21.18 -0.53
C SER A 258 -8.68 20.91 -0.64
N ASN A 259 -9.25 20.98 -1.85
CA ASN A 259 -10.69 20.95 -2.03
C ASN A 259 -11.22 19.51 -2.17
N ILE A 260 -11.72 18.93 -1.07
CA ILE A 260 -12.50 17.69 -1.06
C ILE A 260 -13.96 18.03 -0.76
N THR A 261 -14.88 17.67 -1.64
CA THR A 261 -16.32 17.96 -1.48
C THR A 261 -17.19 16.74 -1.73
N GLY A 262 -18.39 16.71 -1.12
CA GLY A 262 -19.35 15.63 -1.30
C GLY A 262 -19.16 14.40 -0.43
N PHE A 263 -18.37 14.50 0.64
CA PHE A 263 -18.20 13.47 1.67
C PHE A 263 -18.61 14.05 3.04
N PRO A 264 -19.90 14.00 3.44
CA PRO A 264 -21.05 13.26 2.86
C PRO A 264 -21.74 13.95 1.64
N PRO A 265 -22.60 13.25 0.86
CA PRO A 265 -23.14 11.89 1.07
C PRO A 265 -22.20 10.73 0.71
N GLY A 266 -21.09 10.99 0.03
CA GLY A 266 -20.06 9.99 -0.20
C GLY A 266 -19.44 9.53 1.12
N LEU A 267 -19.07 8.25 1.18
CA LEU A 267 -18.44 7.63 2.33
C LEU A 267 -17.03 7.16 1.95
N THR A 268 -16.10 7.24 2.90
CA THR A 268 -14.80 6.58 2.82
C THR A 268 -14.56 5.78 4.09
N SER A 269 -13.99 4.57 3.96
CA SER A 269 -13.47 3.81 5.11
C SER A 269 -12.05 4.22 5.50
N GLY A 270 -11.40 5.09 4.72
CA GLY A 270 -10.15 5.76 5.09
C GLY A 270 -10.37 7.19 5.59
N SER A 271 -9.27 7.94 5.68
CA SER A 271 -9.30 9.36 6.08
C SER A 271 -9.39 10.29 4.87
N LEU A 272 -9.92 11.49 5.10
CA LEU A 272 -9.86 12.60 4.15
C LEU A 272 -8.60 13.44 4.41
N HIS A 273 -7.85 13.74 3.35
CA HIS A 273 -6.57 14.45 3.41
C HIS A 273 -6.58 15.72 2.53
N PRO A 274 -7.16 16.84 2.99
CA PRO A 274 -7.29 18.06 2.20
C PRO A 274 -6.02 18.93 2.26
N GLY A 275 -5.00 18.60 1.46
CA GLY A 275 -3.77 19.40 1.33
C GLY A 275 -2.77 19.25 2.47
N ASP A 276 -2.81 18.14 3.20
CA ASP A 276 -1.91 17.85 4.32
C ASP A 276 -0.56 17.24 3.87
N ALA A 277 0.30 16.94 4.85
CA ALA A 277 1.64 16.39 4.60
C ALA A 277 1.58 14.97 4.02
N GLU A 278 0.61 14.16 4.46
CA GLU A 278 0.36 12.81 3.99
C GLU A 278 -0.06 12.80 2.51
N ALA A 279 -1.01 13.66 2.11
CA ALA A 279 -1.40 13.81 0.71
C ALA A 279 -0.28 14.41 -0.15
N ASN A 280 0.55 15.30 0.41
CA ASN A 280 1.74 15.81 -0.26
C ASN A 280 2.75 14.69 -0.55
N GLN A 281 3.10 13.88 0.46
CA GLN A 281 3.99 12.73 0.26
C GLN A 281 3.39 11.73 -0.73
N ALA A 282 2.07 11.51 -0.69
CA ALA A 282 1.39 10.65 -1.64
C ALA A 282 1.46 11.18 -3.08
N GLN A 283 1.43 12.50 -3.30
CA GLN A 283 1.64 13.10 -4.61
C GLN A 283 3.10 12.97 -5.09
N VAL A 284 4.07 13.09 -4.20
CA VAL A 284 5.49 12.82 -4.52
C VAL A 284 5.67 11.36 -4.95
N ASP A 285 5.10 10.42 -4.21
CA ASP A 285 5.19 8.99 -4.52
C ASP A 285 4.41 8.65 -5.79
N LEU A 286 3.27 9.29 -6.03
CA LEU A 286 2.51 9.18 -7.28
C LEU A 286 3.34 9.68 -8.47
N HIS A 287 4.08 10.78 -8.30
CA HIS A 287 4.95 11.32 -9.34
C HIS A 287 6.07 10.33 -9.66
N ALA A 288 6.67 9.73 -8.63
CA ALA A 288 7.68 8.69 -8.79
C ALA A 288 7.12 7.45 -9.52
N ALA A 289 5.91 7.02 -9.19
CA ALA A 289 5.22 5.91 -9.86
C ALA A 289 4.91 6.22 -11.34
N PHE A 290 4.47 7.44 -11.64
CA PHE A 290 4.24 7.88 -13.01
C PHE A 290 5.55 7.93 -13.82
N ALA A 291 6.63 8.44 -13.21
CA ALA A 291 7.94 8.42 -13.83
C ALA A 291 8.45 6.99 -14.06
N ASP A 292 8.21 6.06 -13.12
CA ASP A 292 8.51 4.63 -13.28
C ASP A 292 7.80 4.05 -14.50
N VAL A 293 6.48 4.19 -14.56
CA VAL A 293 5.67 3.71 -15.68
C VAL A 293 6.11 4.32 -17.02
N SER A 294 6.44 5.62 -17.03
CA SER A 294 6.95 6.31 -18.23
C SER A 294 8.27 5.69 -18.71
N ALA A 295 9.15 5.33 -17.77
CA ALA A 295 10.50 4.87 -18.04
C ALA A 295 10.59 3.41 -18.51
N ARG A 296 9.50 2.63 -18.38
CA ARG A 296 9.46 1.21 -18.77
C ARG A 296 9.51 1.00 -20.27
N GLU A 297 10.21 -0.06 -20.68
CA GLU A 297 10.41 -0.37 -22.09
C GLU A 297 9.09 -0.82 -22.74
N LYS A 298 8.77 -0.30 -23.93
CA LYS A 298 7.54 -0.68 -24.66
C LYS A 298 7.64 -2.11 -25.16
N THR A 299 6.64 -2.95 -24.88
CA THR A 299 6.54 -4.30 -25.44
C THR A 299 5.70 -4.34 -26.71
N ALA A 300 4.61 -3.57 -26.78
CA ALA A 300 3.71 -3.55 -27.94
C ALA A 300 3.03 -2.19 -28.14
N SER A 301 2.51 -1.96 -29.35
CA SER A 301 1.64 -0.82 -29.64
C SER A 301 0.19 -1.15 -29.27
N LEU A 302 -0.55 -0.14 -28.79
CA LEU A 302 -1.97 -0.24 -28.43
C LEU A 302 -2.83 0.44 -29.52
N SER A 303 -3.90 -0.22 -29.95
CA SER A 303 -4.85 0.35 -30.90
C SER A 303 -5.70 1.46 -30.25
N ALA A 304 -6.24 2.35 -31.08
CA ALA A 304 -7.13 3.43 -30.63
C ALA A 304 -8.47 2.92 -30.07
N SER A 305 -8.91 1.71 -30.44
CA SER A 305 -10.06 1.02 -29.83
C SER A 305 -9.58 -0.20 -29.06
N LEU A 306 -10.11 -0.40 -27.85
CA LEU A 306 -9.82 -1.54 -26.97
C LEU A 306 -10.84 -2.68 -27.10
N ASN A 307 -11.87 -2.49 -27.93
CA ASN A 307 -13.03 -3.38 -27.97
C ASN A 307 -12.66 -4.80 -28.41
N GLY A 308 -12.95 -5.77 -27.55
CA GLY A 308 -12.73 -7.20 -27.81
C GLY A 308 -11.26 -7.62 -27.76
N LEU A 309 -10.33 -6.73 -27.40
CA LEU A 309 -8.93 -7.10 -27.26
C LEU A 309 -8.74 -8.05 -26.07
N VAL A 310 -7.87 -9.04 -26.26
CA VAL A 310 -7.30 -9.84 -25.19
C VAL A 310 -5.82 -9.50 -25.13
N LEU A 311 -5.42 -8.79 -24.08
CA LEU A 311 -4.03 -8.44 -23.83
C LEU A 311 -3.44 -9.42 -22.81
N THR A 312 -2.19 -9.80 -23.03
CA THR A 312 -1.36 -10.50 -22.04
C THR A 312 -0.55 -9.48 -21.24
N ALA A 313 0.23 -9.93 -20.27
CA ALA A 313 1.12 -9.04 -19.53
C ALA A 313 2.09 -8.28 -20.47
N GLY A 314 2.34 -7.00 -20.20
CA GLY A 314 3.21 -6.16 -20.99
C GLY A 314 3.00 -4.65 -20.82
N VAL A 315 3.84 -3.89 -21.52
CA VAL A 315 3.81 -2.42 -21.57
C VAL A 315 3.36 -1.96 -22.95
N TYR A 316 2.10 -1.56 -23.03
CA TYR A 316 1.40 -1.14 -24.23
C TYR A 316 1.45 0.37 -24.39
N GLN A 317 1.77 0.85 -25.60
CA GLN A 317 1.81 2.27 -25.92
C GLN A 317 0.81 2.61 -27.02
N ALA A 318 -0.16 3.47 -26.72
CA ALA A 318 -1.02 4.06 -27.75
C ALA A 318 -0.30 5.21 -28.48
N VAL A 319 -0.76 5.53 -29.69
CA VAL A 319 -0.28 6.67 -30.48
C VAL A 319 -1.04 7.97 -30.19
N GLY A 320 -2.15 7.90 -29.45
CA GLY A 320 -3.03 9.02 -29.13
C GLY A 320 -4.12 8.58 -28.15
N SER A 321 -5.29 9.23 -28.21
CA SER A 321 -6.45 8.88 -27.39
C SER A 321 -6.98 7.48 -27.71
N VAL A 322 -7.58 6.85 -26.69
CA VAL A 322 -8.09 5.49 -26.74
C VAL A 322 -9.53 5.46 -26.26
N ALA A 323 -10.35 4.62 -26.90
CA ALA A 323 -11.74 4.40 -26.55
C ALA A 323 -12.05 2.93 -26.22
N LEU A 324 -12.90 2.72 -25.23
CA LEU A 324 -13.50 1.43 -24.87
C LEU A 324 -15.02 1.60 -24.85
N SER A 325 -15.76 0.79 -25.61
CA SER A 325 -17.22 0.83 -25.66
C SER A 325 -17.87 -0.53 -25.42
N SER A 326 -17.07 -1.56 -25.12
CA SER A 326 -17.54 -2.90 -24.72
C SER A 326 -16.58 -3.49 -23.68
N ALA A 327 -15.93 -4.61 -23.97
CA ALA A 327 -14.99 -5.24 -23.05
C ALA A 327 -13.57 -5.26 -23.62
N ILE A 328 -12.59 -5.07 -22.74
CA ILE A 328 -11.20 -5.48 -22.93
C ILE A 328 -10.91 -6.58 -21.92
N THR A 329 -10.17 -7.61 -22.33
CA THR A 329 -9.71 -8.68 -21.44
C THR A 329 -8.21 -8.54 -21.19
N LEU A 330 -7.82 -8.55 -19.92
CA LEU A 330 -6.44 -8.65 -19.48
C LEU A 330 -6.25 -10.07 -18.95
N ASP A 331 -5.56 -10.90 -19.72
CA ASP A 331 -5.36 -12.32 -19.45
C ASP A 331 -3.99 -12.55 -18.81
N GLY A 332 -4.00 -12.91 -17.53
CA GLY A 332 -2.79 -13.24 -16.76
C GLY A 332 -2.19 -14.59 -17.11
N GLN A 333 -2.85 -15.40 -17.94
CA GLN A 333 -2.39 -16.71 -18.44
C GLN A 333 -1.95 -17.67 -17.32
N SER A 334 -2.68 -17.67 -16.20
CA SER A 334 -2.40 -18.41 -14.96
C SER A 334 -1.15 -17.94 -14.22
N ASN A 335 -0.56 -16.82 -14.63
CA ASN A 335 0.51 -16.15 -13.92
C ASN A 335 -0.08 -14.99 -13.12
N PRO A 336 -0.05 -15.09 -11.79
CA PRO A 336 -0.69 -14.10 -10.98
C PRO A 336 0.21 -12.87 -10.73
N ASN A 337 1.48 -12.91 -11.16
CA ASN A 337 2.39 -11.77 -11.19
C ASN A 337 2.29 -10.93 -12.48
N SER A 338 1.32 -11.20 -13.35
CA SER A 338 1.14 -10.49 -14.62
C SER A 338 0.93 -8.99 -14.42
N ILE A 339 1.76 -8.19 -15.08
CA ILE A 339 1.70 -6.72 -15.06
C ILE A 339 1.22 -6.20 -16.41
N PHE A 340 0.22 -5.32 -16.36
CA PHE A 340 -0.34 -4.66 -17.54
C PHE A 340 -0.15 -3.17 -17.38
N ILE A 341 0.57 -2.56 -18.31
CA ILE A 341 0.79 -1.12 -18.34
C ILE A 341 0.27 -0.59 -19.66
N LEU A 342 -0.71 0.29 -19.62
CA LEU A 342 -1.31 0.92 -20.79
C LEU A 342 -0.98 2.41 -20.74
N ARG A 343 -0.05 2.85 -21.60
CA ARG A 343 0.37 4.24 -21.73
C ARG A 343 -0.38 4.90 -22.88
N ILE A 344 -1.16 5.92 -22.54
CA ILE A 344 -2.08 6.63 -23.42
C ILE A 344 -1.66 8.10 -23.43
N PRO A 345 -0.98 8.58 -24.49
CA PRO A 345 -0.52 9.97 -24.57
C PRO A 345 -1.65 10.96 -24.89
N GLY A 346 -2.88 10.46 -25.14
CA GLY A 346 -4.10 11.28 -25.21
C GLY A 346 -5.07 10.94 -24.07
N GLY A 347 -6.37 11.11 -24.33
CA GLY A 347 -7.43 10.80 -23.37
C GLY A 347 -7.90 9.35 -23.42
N LEU A 348 -8.54 8.89 -22.34
CA LEU A 348 -9.24 7.61 -22.28
C LEU A 348 -10.74 7.87 -22.17
N SER A 349 -11.52 7.42 -23.15
CA SER A 349 -12.98 7.50 -23.13
C SER A 349 -13.59 6.10 -23.03
N VAL A 350 -14.28 5.82 -21.93
CA VAL A 350 -14.97 4.55 -21.69
C VAL A 350 -16.47 4.81 -21.78
N ALA A 351 -17.17 4.20 -22.73
CA ALA A 351 -18.63 4.31 -22.83
C ALA A 351 -19.32 3.57 -21.68
N ALA A 352 -20.57 3.93 -21.38
CA ALA A 352 -21.36 3.26 -20.34
C ALA A 352 -21.45 1.74 -20.53
N ASN A 353 -21.54 0.99 -19.43
CA ASN A 353 -21.61 -0.49 -19.39
C ASN A 353 -20.35 -1.22 -19.92
N SER A 354 -19.23 -0.51 -20.11
CA SER A 354 -17.98 -1.12 -20.57
C SER A 354 -17.28 -1.87 -19.44
N ARG A 355 -16.38 -2.79 -19.79
CA ARG A 355 -15.77 -3.73 -18.84
C ARG A 355 -14.28 -3.90 -19.08
N VAL A 356 -13.48 -3.76 -18.04
CA VAL A 356 -12.12 -4.30 -17.98
C VAL A 356 -12.22 -5.68 -17.31
N VAL A 357 -12.05 -6.74 -18.08
CA VAL A 357 -12.17 -8.12 -17.60
C VAL A 357 -10.80 -8.64 -17.25
N LEU A 358 -10.62 -9.10 -16.01
CA LEU A 358 -9.40 -9.78 -15.58
C LEU A 358 -9.61 -11.30 -15.69
N LEU A 359 -8.72 -11.98 -16.40
CA LEU A 359 -8.81 -13.42 -16.67
C LEU A 359 -7.52 -14.14 -16.25
N ASN A 360 -7.63 -15.43 -15.90
CA ASN A 360 -6.53 -16.34 -15.58
C ASN A 360 -5.46 -15.70 -14.67
N SER A 361 -5.89 -15.29 -13.48
CA SER A 361 -5.03 -14.71 -12.43
C SER A 361 -4.50 -13.29 -12.66
N ALA A 362 -4.98 -12.55 -13.67
CA ALA A 362 -4.75 -11.11 -13.71
C ALA A 362 -5.36 -10.43 -12.46
N SER A 363 -4.62 -9.50 -11.86
CA SER A 363 -5.00 -8.80 -10.63
C SER A 363 -5.09 -7.30 -10.85
N PRO A 364 -6.10 -6.60 -10.28
CA PRO A 364 -6.29 -5.16 -10.48
C PRO A 364 -5.12 -4.33 -9.93
N ASP A 365 -4.44 -4.79 -8.86
CA ASP A 365 -3.26 -4.11 -8.32
C ASP A 365 -2.04 -4.14 -9.25
N ARG A 366 -2.10 -4.89 -10.37
CA ARG A 366 -1.05 -4.97 -11.39
C ARG A 366 -1.46 -4.41 -12.75
N VAL A 367 -2.59 -3.73 -12.82
CA VAL A 367 -3.04 -3.04 -14.03
C VAL A 367 -2.83 -1.53 -13.82
N PHE A 368 -2.06 -0.90 -14.69
CA PHE A 368 -1.75 0.52 -14.63
C PHE A 368 -2.13 1.22 -15.93
N TRP A 369 -2.90 2.30 -15.80
CA TRP A 369 -3.34 3.14 -16.90
C TRP A 369 -2.65 4.49 -16.75
N GLN A 370 -1.63 4.75 -17.55
CA GLN A 370 -0.98 6.06 -17.59
C GLN A 370 -1.63 6.90 -18.68
N ILE A 371 -2.24 8.02 -18.32
CA ILE A 371 -3.09 8.80 -19.23
C ILE A 371 -2.67 10.26 -19.16
N ALA A 372 -2.30 10.84 -20.31
CA ALA A 372 -1.78 12.20 -20.36
C ALA A 372 -2.87 13.29 -20.44
N ASP A 373 -4.08 12.93 -20.86
CA ASP A 373 -5.23 13.83 -20.96
C ASP A 373 -6.41 13.31 -20.12
N ALA A 374 -7.62 13.85 -20.32
CA ALA A 374 -8.81 13.48 -19.59
C ALA A 374 -9.12 11.97 -19.64
N THR A 375 -9.56 11.43 -18.49
CA THR A 375 -10.07 10.08 -18.34
C THR A 375 -11.54 10.15 -17.99
N ASP A 376 -12.41 9.70 -18.90
CA ASP A 376 -13.85 9.66 -18.70
C ASP A 376 -14.32 8.21 -18.66
N ILE A 377 -14.74 7.75 -17.48
CA ILE A 377 -15.33 6.41 -17.28
C ILE A 377 -16.85 6.55 -17.23
N GLY A 378 -17.52 6.10 -18.29
CA GLY A 378 -18.97 6.20 -18.43
C GLY A 378 -19.74 5.35 -17.41
N ALA A 379 -20.97 5.79 -17.13
CA ALA A 379 -21.86 5.21 -16.12
C ALA A 379 -21.96 3.67 -16.17
N THR A 380 -22.14 3.05 -15.00
CA THR A 380 -22.37 1.60 -14.84
C THR A 380 -21.27 0.70 -15.43
N SER A 381 -20.09 1.24 -15.69
CA SER A 381 -18.94 0.46 -16.18
C SER A 381 -18.28 -0.31 -15.04
N ASN A 382 -17.67 -1.46 -15.37
CA ASN A 382 -16.79 -2.20 -14.47
C ASN A 382 -15.34 -1.93 -14.90
N PHE A 383 -14.65 -1.07 -14.17
CA PHE A 383 -13.26 -0.70 -14.47
C PHE A 383 -12.29 -1.33 -13.48
N SER A 384 -11.08 -1.65 -13.92
CA SER A 384 -10.06 -2.28 -13.06
C SER A 384 -8.67 -1.71 -13.32
N GLY A 385 -7.93 -1.45 -12.23
CA GLY A 385 -6.55 -0.99 -12.27
C GLY A 385 -6.28 0.33 -11.56
N THR A 386 -5.04 0.77 -11.54
CA THR A 386 -4.65 2.09 -11.05
C THR A 386 -4.55 3.06 -12.21
N VAL A 387 -5.35 4.12 -12.20
CA VAL A 387 -5.23 5.24 -13.14
C VAL A 387 -4.19 6.22 -12.60
N LEU A 388 -3.17 6.49 -13.41
CA LEU A 388 -2.12 7.49 -13.21
C LEU A 388 -2.33 8.62 -14.25
N GLY A 389 -3.16 9.59 -13.90
CA GLY A 389 -3.63 10.64 -14.82
C GLY A 389 -2.84 11.95 -14.71
N LEU A 390 -2.57 12.59 -15.84
CA LEU A 390 -2.25 14.02 -15.93
C LEU A 390 -3.49 14.87 -16.31
N GLY A 391 -4.58 14.24 -16.74
CA GLY A 391 -5.85 14.93 -16.97
C GLY A 391 -6.82 14.81 -15.79
N SER A 392 -7.98 15.44 -15.95
CA SER A 392 -9.11 15.20 -15.05
C SER A 392 -9.57 13.75 -15.15
N ILE A 393 -9.99 13.18 -14.02
CA ILE A 393 -10.59 11.84 -13.97
C ILE A 393 -12.06 12.00 -13.60
N HIS A 394 -12.95 11.50 -14.45
CA HIS A 394 -14.38 11.50 -14.23
C HIS A 394 -14.90 10.08 -14.18
N LEU A 395 -15.55 9.72 -13.07
CA LEU A 395 -16.21 8.44 -12.86
C LEU A 395 -17.72 8.66 -12.85
N GLY A 396 -18.38 8.23 -13.93
CA GLY A 396 -19.81 8.43 -14.12
C GLY A 396 -20.67 7.54 -13.20
N THR A 397 -21.94 7.93 -13.05
CA THR A 397 -22.93 7.33 -12.14
C THR A 397 -22.93 5.79 -12.12
N GLY A 398 -22.84 5.19 -10.94
CA GLY A 398 -22.96 3.73 -10.78
C GLY A 398 -21.77 2.92 -11.28
N THR A 399 -20.63 3.56 -11.59
CA THR A 399 -19.40 2.84 -11.97
C THR A 399 -18.91 1.98 -10.80
N HIS A 400 -18.56 0.72 -11.09
CA HIS A 400 -17.83 -0.15 -10.19
C HIS A 400 -16.36 -0.14 -10.59
N PHE A 401 -15.50 0.39 -9.71
CA PHE A 401 -14.09 0.55 -9.99
C PHE A 401 -13.25 -0.18 -8.92
N THR A 402 -12.65 -1.31 -9.31
CA THR A 402 -11.66 -2.00 -8.48
C THR A 402 -10.26 -1.49 -8.81
N GLY A 403 -9.71 -0.62 -7.96
CA GLY A 403 -8.42 0.00 -8.17
C GLY A 403 -8.33 1.40 -7.56
N ARG A 404 -7.68 2.33 -8.26
CA ARG A 404 -7.37 3.67 -7.74
C ARG A 404 -7.51 4.73 -8.83
N ALA A 405 -8.05 5.89 -8.46
CA ALA A 405 -8.10 7.08 -9.32
C ALA A 405 -7.07 8.10 -8.81
N LEU A 406 -5.92 8.23 -9.48
CA LEU A 406 -4.82 9.09 -9.03
C LEU A 406 -4.51 10.12 -10.13
N SER A 407 -4.69 11.41 -9.85
CA SER A 407 -4.39 12.51 -10.77
C SER A 407 -3.26 13.39 -10.22
N LEU A 408 -2.21 13.55 -11.02
CA LEU A 408 -1.00 14.32 -10.67
C LEU A 408 -1.17 15.84 -10.78
N THR A 409 -2.13 16.30 -11.57
CA THR A 409 -2.21 17.73 -11.94
C THR A 409 -3.64 18.28 -11.99
N ASN A 410 -4.67 17.42 -11.90
CA ASN A 410 -6.05 17.82 -12.13
C ASN A 410 -7.02 17.28 -11.07
N SER A 411 -8.30 17.57 -11.27
CA SER A 411 -9.39 17.17 -10.38
C SER A 411 -9.90 15.76 -10.69
N ILE A 412 -10.51 15.14 -9.67
CA ILE A 412 -11.28 13.91 -9.78
C ILE A 412 -12.75 14.22 -9.48
N VAL A 413 -13.66 13.74 -10.33
CA VAL A 413 -15.10 13.90 -10.16
C VAL A 413 -15.76 12.52 -10.15
N MET A 414 -16.64 12.30 -9.17
CA MET A 414 -17.31 11.02 -8.93
C MET A 414 -18.80 11.24 -8.68
N ASP A 415 -19.64 10.29 -9.10
CA ASP A 415 -21.09 10.34 -8.91
C ASP A 415 -21.64 8.93 -8.61
N ASP A 416 -22.25 8.68 -7.45
CA ASP A 416 -22.82 7.37 -7.05
C ASP A 416 -21.96 6.14 -7.44
N ILE A 417 -20.64 6.17 -7.17
CA ILE A 417 -19.71 5.09 -7.57
C ILE A 417 -19.25 4.23 -6.39
N ALA A 418 -18.69 3.05 -6.68
CA ALA A 418 -17.94 2.24 -5.71
C ALA A 418 -16.47 2.12 -6.16
N LEU A 419 -15.54 2.64 -5.34
CA LEU A 419 -14.09 2.61 -5.60
C LEU A 419 -13.36 1.76 -4.54
N GLU A 420 -12.94 0.58 -4.96
CA GLU A 420 -12.49 -0.49 -4.09
C GLU A 420 -10.98 -0.77 -4.20
N THR A 421 -10.32 -0.78 -3.06
CA THR A 421 -8.96 -1.18 -2.73
C THR A 421 -9.09 -2.18 -1.57
N LEU A 422 -8.39 -3.31 -1.63
CA LEU A 422 -8.51 -4.36 -0.60
C LEU A 422 -7.83 -3.92 0.70
N VAL A 423 -8.61 -3.43 1.66
CA VAL A 423 -8.17 -3.04 3.02
C VAL A 423 -8.36 -4.20 4.00
N PRO A 424 -7.58 -4.36 5.09
CA PRO A 424 -7.85 -5.38 6.12
C PRO A 424 -9.22 -5.22 6.80
N VAL A 425 -9.77 -6.28 7.41
CA VAL A 425 -10.96 -6.18 8.27
C VAL A 425 -10.51 -5.72 9.65
N ALA A 426 -11.01 -4.57 10.11
CA ALA A 426 -10.68 -4.05 11.43
C ALA A 426 -11.42 -4.85 12.50
N ILE A 427 -10.66 -5.44 13.44
CA ILE A 427 -11.21 -6.19 14.59
C ILE A 427 -11.12 -5.43 15.91
N ASN A 428 -10.61 -4.20 15.89
CA ASN A 428 -10.54 -3.25 17.01
C ASN A 428 -10.17 -3.93 18.34
N THR A 429 -10.95 -3.78 19.40
CA THR A 429 -10.62 -4.31 20.75
C THR A 429 -10.58 -5.83 20.81
N ALA A 430 -11.18 -6.53 19.84
CA ALA A 430 -11.05 -7.98 19.71
C ALA A 430 -9.62 -8.41 19.33
N VAL A 431 -8.77 -7.48 18.87
CA VAL A 431 -7.33 -7.73 18.64
C VAL A 431 -6.60 -8.18 19.91
N ASN A 432 -7.10 -7.82 21.09
CA ASN A 432 -6.49 -8.19 22.37
C ASN A 432 -6.80 -9.62 22.81
N TYR A 433 -7.70 -10.32 22.09
CA TYR A 433 -8.14 -11.67 22.45
C TYR A 433 -7.54 -12.71 21.50
N SER A 434 -6.87 -13.70 22.06
CA SER A 434 -6.52 -14.92 21.33
C SER A 434 -7.73 -15.81 21.10
N LEU A 435 -8.58 -15.94 22.14
CA LEU A 435 -9.81 -16.75 22.12
C LEU A 435 -10.95 -15.97 22.78
N LEU A 436 -12.07 -15.81 22.07
CA LEU A 436 -13.27 -15.15 22.62
C LEU A 436 -14.53 -15.95 22.25
N GLY A 437 -15.29 -16.38 23.26
CA GLY A 437 -16.52 -17.15 23.07
C GLY A 437 -17.80 -16.38 23.43
N GLY A 438 -18.85 -16.55 22.65
CA GLY A 438 -20.18 -15.97 22.91
C GLY A 438 -20.88 -16.62 24.10
N THR A 439 -20.79 -17.95 24.18
CA THR A 439 -21.52 -18.77 25.17
C THR A 439 -20.61 -19.46 26.17
N ALA A 440 -19.45 -19.95 25.74
CA ALA A 440 -18.47 -20.59 26.60
C ALA A 440 -17.08 -20.61 25.94
N LEU A 441 -16.05 -20.73 26.76
CA LEU A 441 -14.70 -21.11 26.37
C LEU A 441 -14.31 -22.36 27.16
N ASN A 442 -14.16 -23.49 26.49
CA ASN A 442 -13.86 -24.78 27.12
C ASN A 442 -12.51 -25.31 26.67
N ASN A 443 -11.57 -25.47 27.61
CA ASN A 443 -10.26 -26.04 27.33
C ASN A 443 -10.06 -27.41 28.00
N THR A 444 -9.41 -28.32 27.28
CA THR A 444 -8.89 -29.59 27.83
C THR A 444 -7.37 -29.70 27.60
N GLY A 445 -6.61 -30.08 28.63
CA GLY A 445 -5.15 -30.21 28.52
C GLY A 445 -4.41 -28.86 28.46
N ALA A 446 -3.09 -28.93 28.24
CA ALA A 446 -2.18 -27.80 28.39
C ALA A 446 -2.14 -26.88 27.15
N THR A 447 -3.24 -26.17 26.88
CA THR A 447 -3.27 -25.13 25.84
C THR A 447 -2.46 -23.91 26.28
N VAL A 448 -1.70 -23.31 25.35
CA VAL A 448 -0.94 -22.08 25.58
C VAL A 448 -1.42 -21.02 24.62
N VAL A 449 -1.80 -19.86 25.17
CA VAL A 449 -2.18 -18.67 24.39
C VAL A 449 -1.34 -17.47 24.83
N ASN A 450 -1.04 -16.56 23.91
CA ASN A 450 -0.17 -15.41 24.22
C ASN A 450 -0.91 -14.14 24.62
N PHE A 451 -2.21 -14.00 24.37
CA PHE A 451 -3.03 -12.85 24.78
C PHE A 451 -4.30 -13.26 25.55
N ASN A 452 -5.23 -12.32 25.74
CA ASN A 452 -6.42 -12.51 26.54
C ASN A 452 -7.26 -13.68 26.03
N VAL A 453 -7.94 -14.33 26.96
CA VAL A 453 -9.04 -15.23 26.66
C VAL A 453 -10.28 -14.75 27.36
N GLY A 454 -11.45 -15.02 26.79
CA GLY A 454 -12.65 -14.66 27.50
C GLY A 454 -13.95 -15.13 26.88
N THR A 455 -15.02 -14.71 27.54
CA THR A 455 -16.37 -14.92 27.07
C THR A 455 -17.24 -13.70 27.34
N SER A 456 -18.17 -13.42 26.43
CA SER A 456 -19.23 -12.42 26.60
C SER A 456 -20.38 -12.73 25.64
N PRO A 457 -21.66 -12.58 26.03
CA PRO A 457 -22.14 -12.09 27.33
C PRO A 457 -22.09 -13.14 28.45
N SER A 458 -21.80 -14.41 28.14
CA SER A 458 -21.64 -15.47 29.14
C SER A 458 -20.35 -15.30 29.94
N ALA A 459 -20.35 -15.73 31.20
CA ALA A 459 -19.15 -15.77 32.05
C ALA A 459 -18.45 -17.15 32.05
N ALA A 460 -18.86 -18.08 31.19
CA ALA A 460 -18.41 -19.47 31.24
C ALA A 460 -17.03 -19.71 30.59
N VAL A 461 -15.95 -19.57 31.36
CA VAL A 461 -14.62 -20.06 30.99
C VAL A 461 -14.24 -21.28 31.83
N SER A 462 -13.86 -22.38 31.18
CA SER A 462 -13.39 -23.61 31.85
C SER A 462 -12.07 -24.10 31.25
N GLY A 463 -11.22 -24.70 32.09
CA GLY A 463 -9.95 -25.28 31.65
C GLY A 463 -8.78 -24.29 31.53
N PHE A 464 -8.88 -23.07 32.05
CA PHE A 464 -7.76 -22.14 32.23
C PHE A 464 -7.61 -21.83 33.73
N PRO A 465 -6.94 -22.68 34.54
CA PRO A 465 -6.03 -23.82 34.20
C PRO A 465 -6.73 -25.16 33.85
N PRO A 466 -6.03 -26.13 33.19
CA PRO A 466 -4.58 -26.21 32.95
C PRO A 466 -4.07 -25.43 31.73
N GLY A 467 -4.94 -24.86 30.91
CA GLY A 467 -4.53 -23.91 29.88
C GLY A 467 -3.96 -22.62 30.49
N ILE A 468 -3.05 -21.96 29.79
CA ILE A 468 -2.34 -20.77 30.28
C ILE A 468 -2.43 -19.65 29.24
N SER A 469 -2.74 -18.43 29.70
CA SER A 469 -2.49 -17.19 28.96
C SER A 469 -1.20 -16.55 29.47
N THR A 470 -0.18 -16.43 28.61
CA THR A 470 1.18 -16.06 29.04
C THR A 470 1.41 -14.56 29.16
N SER A 471 0.72 -13.76 28.34
CA SER A 471 0.82 -12.29 28.34
C SER A 471 -0.56 -11.62 28.29
N GLY A 472 -1.59 -12.31 28.78
CA GLY A 472 -2.97 -11.83 28.86
C GLY A 472 -3.70 -12.35 30.09
N ALA A 473 -4.96 -11.94 30.23
CA ALA A 473 -5.85 -12.30 31.33
C ALA A 473 -7.06 -13.12 30.85
N VAL A 474 -7.78 -13.71 31.83
CA VAL A 474 -9.05 -14.37 31.60
C VAL A 474 -10.18 -13.38 31.91
N HIS A 475 -10.96 -13.01 30.90
CA HIS A 475 -12.08 -12.07 31.00
C HIS A 475 -13.42 -12.83 30.92
N GLN A 476 -14.28 -12.68 31.94
CA GLN A 476 -15.53 -13.43 32.06
C GLN A 476 -16.71 -12.47 32.18
N ALA A 477 -17.40 -12.23 31.06
CA ALA A 477 -18.54 -11.31 30.94
C ALA A 477 -18.26 -9.89 31.49
N ASP A 478 -17.00 -9.45 31.44
CA ASP A 478 -16.64 -8.08 31.81
C ASP A 478 -16.76 -7.12 30.63
N GLU A 479 -16.51 -5.84 30.91
CA GLU A 479 -16.66 -4.77 29.92
C GLU A 479 -15.68 -4.92 28.75
N ASN A 480 -14.45 -5.38 29.01
CA ASN A 480 -13.46 -5.60 27.95
C ASN A 480 -13.90 -6.72 27.00
N ALA A 481 -14.43 -7.83 27.53
CA ALA A 481 -14.94 -8.94 26.72
C ALA A 481 -16.22 -8.54 25.97
N ARG A 482 -17.07 -7.70 26.56
CA ARG A 482 -18.27 -7.15 25.93
C ARG A 482 -17.92 -6.23 24.75
N LEU A 483 -16.95 -5.34 24.91
CA LEU A 483 -16.49 -4.45 23.84
C LEU A 483 -15.83 -5.24 22.71
N ALA A 484 -14.99 -6.22 23.05
CA ALA A 484 -14.39 -7.11 22.05
C ALA A 484 -15.42 -7.92 21.26
N GLN A 485 -16.51 -8.37 21.87
CA GLN A 485 -17.61 -9.01 21.15
C GLN A 485 -18.33 -8.06 20.19
N ALA A 486 -18.61 -6.83 20.63
CA ALA A 486 -19.27 -5.83 19.80
C ALA A 486 -18.41 -5.45 18.57
N ASP A 487 -17.10 -5.30 18.77
CA ASP A 487 -16.15 -5.04 17.70
C ASP A 487 -16.01 -6.23 16.75
N ALA A 488 -15.97 -7.46 17.27
CA ALA A 488 -15.97 -8.66 16.44
C ALA A 488 -17.26 -8.80 15.61
N GLN A 489 -18.40 -8.42 16.17
CA GLN A 489 -19.68 -8.38 15.45
C GLN A 489 -19.64 -7.33 14.33
N THR A 490 -19.02 -6.17 14.57
CA THR A 490 -18.83 -5.12 13.56
C THR A 490 -17.92 -5.62 12.44
N ALA A 491 -16.79 -6.24 12.77
CA ALA A 491 -15.86 -6.86 11.82
C ALA A 491 -16.54 -7.94 10.96
N TYR A 492 -17.39 -8.77 11.58
CA TYR A 492 -18.16 -9.78 10.88
C TYR A 492 -19.13 -9.16 9.87
N SER A 493 -19.87 -8.12 10.25
CA SER A 493 -20.80 -7.41 9.36
C SER A 493 -20.06 -6.72 8.20
N ASP A 494 -18.95 -6.01 8.46
CA ASP A 494 -18.09 -5.41 7.41
C ASP A 494 -17.66 -6.47 6.38
N SER A 495 -17.11 -7.59 6.86
CA SER A 495 -16.65 -8.65 5.95
C SER A 495 -17.75 -9.28 5.09
N LEU A 496 -19.01 -9.28 5.55
CA LEU A 496 -20.16 -9.74 4.77
C LEU A 496 -20.49 -8.80 3.62
N GLU A 497 -20.31 -7.49 3.81
CA GLU A 497 -20.61 -6.46 2.82
C GLU A 497 -19.53 -6.35 1.74
N ARG A 498 -18.31 -6.80 2.00
CA ARG A 498 -17.20 -6.76 1.03
C ARG A 498 -17.48 -7.64 -0.19
N PRO A 499 -17.45 -7.11 -1.43
CA PRO A 499 -17.78 -7.88 -2.61
C PRO A 499 -16.73 -8.97 -2.90
N PRO A 500 -17.14 -10.18 -3.31
CA PRO A 500 -16.22 -11.25 -3.65
C PRO A 500 -15.38 -10.93 -4.89
N THR A 501 -14.08 -11.22 -4.84
CA THR A 501 -13.17 -11.20 -6.00
C THR A 501 -13.02 -12.59 -6.64
N LEU A 502 -13.21 -13.66 -5.87
CA LEU A 502 -13.14 -15.03 -6.35
C LEU A 502 -14.15 -15.92 -5.62
N VAL A 503 -14.85 -16.78 -6.36
CA VAL A 503 -15.66 -17.85 -5.78
C VAL A 503 -14.80 -19.09 -5.60
N VAL A 504 -14.78 -19.64 -4.38
CA VAL A 504 -14.09 -20.88 -4.02
C VAL A 504 -15.10 -21.93 -3.55
N THR A 505 -14.87 -23.20 -3.86
CA THR A 505 -15.78 -24.30 -3.52
C THR A 505 -15.01 -25.55 -3.13
N GLY A 506 -15.59 -26.38 -2.25
CA GLY A 506 -15.04 -27.68 -1.89
C GLY A 506 -13.81 -27.61 -0.98
N ASP A 507 -12.73 -28.26 -1.40
CA ASP A 507 -11.47 -28.35 -0.66
C ASP A 507 -10.47 -27.30 -1.16
N LEU A 508 -9.86 -26.57 -0.23
CA LEU A 508 -8.86 -25.53 -0.50
C LEU A 508 -7.44 -26.10 -0.65
N ALA A 509 -7.24 -27.40 -0.42
CA ALA A 509 -5.92 -28.03 -0.50
C ALA A 509 -5.28 -27.87 -1.89
N GLY A 510 -4.00 -27.51 -1.91
CA GLY A 510 -3.21 -27.30 -3.13
C GLY A 510 -3.41 -25.95 -3.80
N LEU A 511 -4.34 -25.12 -3.32
CA LEU A 511 -4.53 -23.77 -3.84
C LEU A 511 -3.41 -22.83 -3.37
N THR A 512 -2.98 -21.96 -4.27
CA THR A 512 -2.22 -20.75 -3.96
C THR A 512 -3.11 -19.55 -4.30
N LEU A 513 -3.55 -18.83 -3.28
CA LEU A 513 -4.43 -17.68 -3.38
C LEU A 513 -3.66 -16.39 -3.12
N GLN A 514 -4.15 -15.29 -3.68
CA GLN A 514 -3.53 -13.96 -3.57
C GLN A 514 -4.42 -13.01 -2.79
N SER A 515 -4.07 -11.73 -2.72
CA SER A 515 -4.97 -10.76 -2.09
C SER A 515 -6.33 -10.78 -2.78
N GLY A 516 -7.40 -10.81 -1.99
CA GLY A 516 -8.75 -10.96 -2.51
C GLY A 516 -9.80 -11.26 -1.44
N VAL A 517 -11.05 -11.20 -1.88
CA VAL A 517 -12.24 -11.63 -1.13
C VAL A 517 -12.75 -12.93 -1.74
N PHE A 518 -12.57 -14.04 -1.03
CA PHE A 518 -12.92 -15.39 -1.43
C PHE A 518 -14.28 -15.79 -0.89
N PHE A 519 -15.25 -16.04 -1.75
CA PHE A 519 -16.59 -16.40 -1.34
C PHE A 519 -16.90 -17.87 -1.59
N SER A 520 -17.53 -18.52 -0.62
CA SER A 520 -18.18 -19.81 -0.81
C SER A 520 -19.60 -19.79 -0.27
N ALA A 521 -20.55 -20.16 -1.12
CA ALA A 521 -21.94 -20.33 -0.71
C ALA A 521 -22.17 -21.66 0.06
N ALA A 522 -21.22 -22.60 -0.02
CA ALA A 522 -21.32 -23.94 0.56
C ALA A 522 -20.21 -24.17 1.58
N ALA A 523 -20.25 -25.34 2.24
CA ALA A 523 -19.22 -25.71 3.19
C ALA A 523 -17.85 -25.80 2.50
N LEU A 524 -16.83 -25.27 3.17
CA LEU A 524 -15.45 -25.35 2.73
C LEU A 524 -14.66 -26.29 3.63
N SER A 525 -13.73 -27.02 3.01
CA SER A 525 -12.79 -27.87 3.71
C SER A 525 -11.34 -27.52 3.36
N LEU A 526 -10.40 -27.91 4.21
CA LEU A 526 -8.97 -27.89 3.92
C LEU A 526 -8.36 -29.22 4.35
N SER A 527 -8.04 -30.10 3.40
CA SER A 527 -7.44 -31.41 3.68
C SER A 527 -5.90 -31.44 3.65
N GLY A 528 -5.26 -30.36 3.17
CA GLY A 528 -3.83 -30.27 2.96
C GLY A 528 -3.31 -28.84 3.13
N THR A 529 -2.42 -28.41 2.25
CA THR A 529 -1.84 -27.05 2.31
C THR A 529 -2.59 -26.06 1.43
N LEU A 530 -3.06 -24.96 2.01
CA LEU A 530 -3.47 -23.73 1.32
C LEU A 530 -2.33 -22.71 1.43
N VAL A 531 -1.89 -22.15 0.31
CA VAL A 531 -0.87 -21.10 0.28
C VAL A 531 -1.53 -19.75 0.06
N LEU A 532 -1.20 -18.76 0.88
CA LEU A 532 -1.55 -17.35 0.69
C LEU A 532 -0.29 -16.58 0.29
N ASP A 533 -0.26 -16.08 -0.93
CA ASP A 533 0.90 -15.44 -1.55
C ASP A 533 0.70 -13.93 -1.61
N GLY A 534 1.46 -13.19 -0.82
CA GLY A 534 1.43 -11.73 -0.79
C GLY A 534 2.20 -11.08 -1.92
N GLN A 535 2.95 -11.86 -2.72
CA GLN A 535 3.71 -11.40 -3.89
C GLN A 535 4.64 -10.21 -3.61
N ASN A 536 5.33 -10.27 -2.48
CA ASN A 536 6.20 -9.24 -1.90
C ASN A 536 5.47 -7.96 -1.48
N ASN A 537 4.14 -7.96 -1.42
CA ASN A 537 3.35 -6.89 -0.84
C ASN A 537 3.03 -7.20 0.64
N PRO A 538 3.67 -6.51 1.61
CA PRO A 538 3.35 -6.68 3.04
C PRO A 538 1.90 -6.28 3.38
N ASN A 539 1.23 -5.52 2.52
CA ASN A 539 -0.14 -5.06 2.70
C ASN A 539 -1.18 -5.95 2.00
N ALA A 540 -0.81 -7.11 1.47
CA ALA A 540 -1.75 -8.04 0.83
C ALA A 540 -2.84 -8.50 1.82
N VAL A 541 -4.10 -8.43 1.40
CA VAL A 541 -5.28 -8.77 2.24
C VAL A 541 -6.04 -9.97 1.70
N PHE A 542 -6.37 -10.91 2.57
CA PHE A 542 -7.09 -12.13 2.24
C PHE A 542 -8.35 -12.24 3.11
N ILE A 543 -9.53 -12.27 2.49
CA ILE A 543 -10.81 -12.33 3.21
C ILE A 543 -11.58 -13.55 2.72
N PHE A 544 -11.79 -14.54 3.57
CA PHE A 544 -12.61 -15.70 3.26
C PHE A 544 -14.02 -15.50 3.82
N LYS A 545 -15.03 -15.58 2.96
CA LYS A 545 -16.45 -15.48 3.27
C LYS A 545 -17.10 -16.83 3.02
N VAL A 546 -17.37 -17.58 4.09
CA VAL A 546 -17.91 -18.93 4.02
C VAL A 546 -19.34 -18.93 4.54
N ASN A 547 -20.32 -19.05 3.65
CA ASN A 547 -21.74 -18.99 4.03
C ASN A 547 -22.28 -20.33 4.57
N ALA A 548 -21.41 -21.13 5.18
CA ALA A 548 -21.70 -22.46 5.70
C ALA A 548 -20.62 -22.84 6.73
N ALA A 549 -20.53 -24.12 7.07
CA ALA A 549 -19.47 -24.63 7.94
C ALA A 549 -18.09 -24.60 7.26
N PHE A 550 -17.04 -24.44 8.07
CA PHE A 550 -15.65 -24.54 7.63
C PHE A 550 -14.91 -25.61 8.45
N GLY A 551 -14.15 -26.48 7.78
CA GLY A 551 -13.42 -27.56 8.46
C GLY A 551 -12.02 -27.75 7.92
N THR A 552 -11.03 -27.96 8.79
CA THR A 552 -9.71 -28.47 8.36
C THR A 552 -9.55 -29.91 8.82
N ALA A 553 -8.97 -30.75 7.96
CA ALA A 553 -8.53 -32.09 8.34
C ALA A 553 -7.33 -32.00 9.32
N ALA A 554 -6.92 -33.15 9.87
CA ALA A 554 -5.69 -33.21 10.65
C ALA A 554 -4.48 -32.95 9.74
N TYR A 555 -3.45 -32.30 10.29
CA TYR A 555 -2.20 -31.95 9.59
C TYR A 555 -2.34 -30.95 8.43
N SER A 556 -3.51 -30.31 8.29
CA SER A 556 -3.71 -29.26 7.29
C SER A 556 -2.91 -28.00 7.62
N VAL A 557 -2.52 -27.26 6.58
CA VAL A 557 -1.66 -26.07 6.74
C VAL A 557 -2.21 -24.90 5.92
N VAL A 558 -2.38 -23.75 6.56
CA VAL A 558 -2.38 -22.46 5.85
C VAL A 558 -0.94 -21.95 5.87
N ARG A 559 -0.39 -21.54 4.74
CA ARG A 559 0.99 -21.07 4.63
C ARG A 559 1.04 -19.69 4.00
N LEU A 560 1.62 -18.71 4.70
CA LEU A 560 1.86 -17.37 4.19
C LEU A 560 3.23 -17.32 3.50
N ILE A 561 3.31 -16.76 2.29
CA ILE A 561 4.57 -16.55 1.57
C ILE A 561 4.65 -15.14 0.98
N ASN A 562 5.87 -14.73 0.60
CA ASN A 562 6.17 -13.51 -0.15
C ASN A 562 5.45 -12.28 0.41
N GLY A 563 5.71 -11.92 1.67
CA GLY A 563 5.16 -10.71 2.27
C GLY A 563 3.72 -10.82 2.78
N ALA A 564 2.97 -11.90 2.53
CA ALA A 564 1.67 -12.09 3.18
C ALA A 564 1.82 -12.03 4.72
N GLN A 565 1.06 -11.15 5.35
CA GLN A 565 1.07 -10.95 6.80
C GLN A 565 -0.19 -11.56 7.43
N LEU A 566 -0.06 -12.10 8.64
CA LEU A 566 -1.10 -12.88 9.27
C LEU A 566 -2.27 -12.04 9.82
N ASP A 567 -1.99 -10.79 10.20
CA ASP A 567 -2.96 -9.78 10.64
C ASP A 567 -3.89 -9.34 9.49
N ARG A 568 -3.48 -9.58 8.23
CA ARG A 568 -4.25 -9.27 7.01
C ARG A 568 -5.01 -10.46 6.43
N VAL A 569 -5.12 -11.56 7.18
CA VAL A 569 -5.94 -12.72 6.83
C VAL A 569 -7.18 -12.78 7.72
N PHE A 570 -8.36 -12.71 7.12
CA PHE A 570 -9.65 -12.73 7.82
C PHE A 570 -10.54 -13.87 7.31
N TRP A 571 -11.14 -14.62 8.22
CA TRP A 571 -12.07 -15.72 7.93
C TRP A 571 -13.43 -15.42 8.56
N GLN A 572 -14.38 -14.99 7.73
CA GLN A 572 -15.79 -14.91 8.05
C GLN A 572 -16.44 -16.26 7.77
N VAL A 573 -16.99 -16.92 8.79
CA VAL A 573 -17.66 -18.22 8.64
C VAL A 573 -19.05 -18.14 9.24
N SER A 574 -20.10 -18.24 8.43
CA SER A 574 -21.50 -18.16 8.89
C SER A 574 -21.94 -19.38 9.70
N GLY A 575 -21.31 -20.54 9.47
CA GLY A 575 -21.57 -21.79 10.19
C GLY A 575 -20.49 -22.15 11.21
N ALA A 576 -20.58 -23.34 11.80
CA ALA A 576 -19.58 -23.83 12.74
C ALA A 576 -18.21 -24.02 12.06
N ALA A 577 -17.14 -23.75 12.80
CA ALA A 577 -15.77 -23.94 12.32
C ALA A 577 -15.02 -25.00 13.13
N THR A 578 -14.32 -25.92 12.48
CA THR A 578 -13.46 -26.92 13.13
C THR A 578 -12.07 -26.89 12.54
N LEU A 579 -11.05 -26.62 13.36
CA LEU A 579 -9.66 -26.69 12.97
C LEU A 579 -9.10 -28.04 13.45
N GLY A 580 -8.71 -28.91 12.52
CA GLY A 580 -8.26 -30.28 12.78
C GLY A 580 -7.01 -30.39 13.65
N ALA A 581 -6.77 -31.59 14.18
CA ALA A 581 -5.63 -31.87 15.05
C ALA A 581 -4.29 -31.73 14.31
N ASN A 582 -3.26 -31.24 15.00
CA ASN A 582 -1.91 -31.02 14.46
C ASN A 582 -1.86 -30.08 13.23
N SER A 583 -2.92 -29.31 12.96
CA SER A 583 -2.96 -28.36 11.86
C SER A 583 -2.25 -27.05 12.21
N ILE A 584 -1.72 -26.36 11.20
CA ILE A 584 -1.16 -25.01 11.32
C ILE A 584 -2.10 -24.04 10.58
N PHE A 585 -2.69 -23.09 11.30
CA PHE A 585 -3.68 -22.17 10.75
C PHE A 585 -3.24 -20.72 10.89
N TYR A 586 -3.53 -19.87 9.91
CA TYR A 586 -3.22 -18.43 9.92
C TYR A 586 -4.47 -17.59 9.72
N GLY A 587 -4.59 -16.50 10.50
CA GLY A 587 -5.61 -15.46 10.34
C GLY A 587 -6.58 -15.32 11.51
N ASN A 588 -7.42 -14.30 11.43
CA ASN A 588 -8.48 -14.03 12.41
C ASN A 588 -9.78 -14.69 11.94
N LEU A 589 -10.27 -15.69 12.67
CA LEU A 589 -11.51 -16.41 12.36
C LEU A 589 -12.65 -15.91 13.24
N VAL A 590 -13.71 -15.41 12.60
CA VAL A 590 -14.91 -14.91 13.25
C VAL A 590 -16.13 -15.66 12.72
N SER A 591 -16.92 -16.22 13.64
CA SER A 591 -18.14 -16.97 13.32
C SER A 591 -19.24 -16.69 14.34
N PRO A 592 -20.52 -16.62 13.96
CA PRO A 592 -21.61 -16.57 14.93
C PRO A 592 -21.86 -17.94 15.56
N ALA A 593 -21.31 -19.03 15.04
CA ALA A 593 -21.50 -20.38 15.53
C ALA A 593 -20.29 -20.90 16.33
N ALA A 594 -20.38 -22.13 16.83
CA ALA A 594 -19.32 -22.75 17.63
C ALA A 594 -18.04 -22.96 16.81
N ILE A 595 -16.89 -22.78 17.48
CA ILE A 595 -15.56 -22.96 16.91
C ILE A 595 -14.78 -23.97 17.75
N ALA A 596 -14.21 -24.99 17.12
CA ALA A 596 -13.42 -26.03 17.77
C ALA A 596 -11.98 -26.05 17.25
N LEU A 597 -11.01 -26.00 18.15
CA LEU A 597 -9.58 -26.16 17.89
C LEU A 597 -9.16 -27.57 18.31
N GLY A 598 -8.70 -28.36 17.34
CA GLY A 598 -8.29 -29.75 17.51
C GLY A 598 -7.02 -29.90 18.34
N GLN A 599 -6.73 -31.14 18.72
CA GLN A 599 -5.59 -31.45 19.57
C GLN A 599 -4.25 -31.03 18.94
N ASN A 600 -3.36 -30.40 19.70
CA ASN A 600 -2.01 -30.01 19.28
C ASN A 600 -1.94 -29.10 18.04
N MET A 601 -3.05 -28.40 17.71
CA MET A 601 -3.05 -27.48 16.58
C MET A 601 -2.32 -26.17 16.94
N THR A 602 -1.66 -25.55 15.95
CA THR A 602 -0.98 -24.25 16.09
C THR A 602 -1.71 -23.16 15.30
N LEU A 603 -2.23 -22.15 15.99
CA LEU A 603 -2.97 -21.03 15.42
C LEU A 603 -2.08 -19.78 15.45
N HIS A 604 -1.75 -19.24 14.29
CA HIS A 604 -1.15 -17.92 14.14
C HIS A 604 -2.26 -16.90 13.82
N GLY A 605 -2.94 -16.41 14.84
CA GLY A 605 -4.11 -15.56 14.68
C GLY A 605 -5.04 -15.58 15.88
N ARG A 606 -6.35 -15.50 15.62
CA ARG A 606 -7.40 -15.36 16.65
C ARG A 606 -8.63 -16.17 16.28
N VAL A 607 -9.37 -16.61 17.29
CA VAL A 607 -10.66 -17.27 17.11
C VAL A 607 -11.71 -16.58 17.96
N ILE A 608 -12.77 -16.08 17.32
CA ILE A 608 -13.87 -15.37 17.96
C ILE A 608 -15.20 -15.98 17.53
N SER A 609 -15.94 -16.51 18.49
CA SER A 609 -17.30 -16.99 18.28
C SER A 609 -18.29 -15.96 18.83
N LEU A 610 -19.13 -15.35 17.98
CA LEU A 610 -20.04 -14.28 18.40
C LEU A 610 -21.17 -14.82 19.30
N ASN A 611 -21.80 -15.93 18.89
CA ASN A 611 -22.94 -16.52 19.61
C ASN A 611 -22.74 -18.01 19.97
N GLY A 612 -21.58 -18.58 19.66
CA GLY A 612 -21.25 -19.98 19.93
C GLY A 612 -20.21 -20.16 21.03
N ALA A 613 -19.80 -21.40 21.25
CA ALA A 613 -18.72 -21.73 22.17
C ALA A 613 -17.40 -21.83 21.41
N VAL A 614 -16.30 -21.45 22.06
CA VAL A 614 -14.95 -21.81 21.62
C VAL A 614 -14.49 -23.02 22.45
N SER A 615 -14.02 -24.06 21.77
CA SER A 615 -13.45 -25.24 22.43
C SER A 615 -12.02 -25.50 21.93
N CYS A 616 -11.12 -25.86 22.82
CA CYS A 616 -9.73 -26.16 22.47
C CYS A 616 -9.16 -27.31 23.30
N SER A 617 -8.16 -27.99 22.74
CA SER A 617 -7.49 -29.09 23.43
C SER A 617 -5.98 -29.07 23.18
N THR A 618 -5.18 -28.75 24.20
CA THR A 618 -3.69 -28.73 24.07
C THR A 618 -3.22 -27.95 22.83
N ALA A 619 -3.85 -26.82 22.52
CA ALA A 619 -3.53 -26.00 21.35
C ALA A 619 -2.43 -24.97 21.66
N SER A 620 -1.75 -24.48 20.63
CA SER A 620 -0.88 -23.30 20.72
C SER A 620 -1.50 -22.15 19.93
N VAL A 621 -1.79 -21.03 20.60
CA VAL A 621 -2.36 -19.84 19.95
C VAL A 621 -1.38 -18.68 20.08
N LEU A 622 -0.89 -18.24 18.93
CA LEU A 622 0.10 -17.19 18.74
C LEU A 622 -0.54 -16.04 17.96
N SER A 623 -1.25 -15.16 18.65
CA SER A 623 -1.82 -13.95 18.04
C SER A 623 -0.71 -12.89 17.86
N PRO A 624 -0.75 -12.04 16.82
CA PRO A 624 0.12 -10.88 16.72
C PRO A 624 -0.10 -9.97 17.92
N SER A 625 0.95 -9.27 18.36
CA SER A 625 0.76 -8.16 19.27
C SER A 625 -0.26 -7.17 18.67
N PRO A 626 -1.24 -6.72 19.45
CA PRO A 626 -1.96 -5.50 19.11
C PRO A 626 -0.94 -4.42 18.75
N ASP A 627 -1.17 -3.73 17.64
CA ASP A 627 -0.59 -2.40 17.48
C ASP A 627 -1.27 -1.55 18.56
N PRO A 628 -0.54 -0.88 19.47
CA PRO A 628 -1.13 -0.20 20.62
C PRO A 628 -1.85 1.09 20.22
N GLY A 629 -2.57 1.08 19.09
CA GLY A 629 -3.24 2.22 18.47
C GLY A 629 -2.40 3.49 18.42
N THR A 630 -3.05 4.63 18.20
CA THR A 630 -2.43 5.94 18.36
C THR A 630 -3.32 6.82 19.23
N LEU A 631 -2.69 7.72 19.98
CA LEU A 631 -3.37 8.85 20.59
C LEU A 631 -3.18 10.03 19.66
N THR A 632 -4.28 10.54 19.12
CA THR A 632 -4.25 11.65 18.17
C THR A 632 -5.22 12.74 18.60
N ALA A 633 -4.88 13.98 18.26
CA ALA A 633 -5.76 15.13 18.34
C ALA A 633 -5.80 15.81 16.97
N THR A 634 -6.99 16.20 16.54
CA THR A 634 -7.17 17.05 15.36
C THR A 634 -7.79 18.37 15.77
N SER A 635 -7.37 19.44 15.10
CA SER A 635 -7.85 20.79 15.35
C SER A 635 -8.07 21.54 14.05
N ASP A 636 -9.20 22.25 13.97
CA ASP A 636 -9.52 23.14 12.85
C ASP A 636 -9.08 24.58 13.11
N SER A 637 -8.67 25.27 12.04
CA SER A 637 -8.50 26.73 12.05
C SER A 637 -9.83 27.46 12.23
N VAL A 638 -9.80 28.64 12.86
CA VAL A 638 -10.98 29.48 13.08
C VAL A 638 -10.75 30.89 12.55
N THR A 639 -11.75 31.47 11.88
CA THR A 639 -11.78 32.90 11.56
C THR A 639 -12.74 33.59 12.51
N LEU A 640 -12.25 34.63 13.20
CA LEU A 640 -13.07 35.40 14.14
C LEU A 640 -13.82 36.53 13.42
N THR A 641 -14.91 37.00 14.04
CA THR A 641 -15.75 38.08 13.52
C THR A 641 -15.00 39.41 13.42
N GLY A 642 -15.30 40.19 12.38
CA GLY A 642 -14.79 41.56 12.29
C GLY A 642 -15.41 42.46 13.35
N VAL A 643 -14.61 43.38 13.92
CA VAL A 643 -15.07 44.36 14.92
C VAL A 643 -14.64 45.77 14.53
N LEU A 644 -15.46 46.76 14.90
CA LEU A 644 -15.12 48.17 14.72
C LEU A 644 -14.36 48.68 15.94
N LEU A 645 -13.11 49.07 15.75
CA LEU A 645 -12.31 49.71 16.78
C LEU A 645 -12.63 51.21 16.82
N ASN A 646 -12.87 51.77 18.00
CA ASN A 646 -13.25 53.18 18.20
C ASN A 646 -12.28 53.97 19.09
N GLY A 647 -11.28 53.30 19.67
CA GLY A 647 -10.26 53.90 20.53
C GLY A 647 -10.71 54.28 21.93
N THR A 648 -11.94 53.94 22.31
CA THR A 648 -12.51 54.32 23.61
C THR A 648 -12.90 53.13 24.47
N SER A 649 -13.09 51.95 23.89
CA SER A 649 -13.41 50.73 24.64
C SER A 649 -12.82 49.47 24.02
N THR A 650 -12.55 48.48 24.88
CA THR A 650 -12.19 47.12 24.47
C THR A 650 -13.31 46.50 23.63
N GLN A 651 -12.93 45.90 22.51
CA GLN A 651 -13.84 45.18 21.60
C GLN A 651 -13.62 43.68 21.71
N TYR A 652 -14.64 42.89 21.34
CA TYR A 652 -14.57 41.43 21.39
C TYR A 652 -14.88 40.83 20.03
N SER A 653 -13.92 40.12 19.47
CA SER A 653 -14.07 39.31 18.26
C SER A 653 -14.28 37.86 18.66
N THR A 654 -15.25 37.19 18.05
CA THR A 654 -15.65 35.83 18.43
C THR A 654 -15.67 34.88 17.24
N GLY A 655 -15.53 33.58 17.50
CA GLY A 655 -15.62 32.54 16.46
C GLY A 655 -15.81 31.17 17.07
N GLN A 656 -16.19 30.20 16.25
CA GLN A 656 -16.33 28.80 16.64
C GLN A 656 -15.64 27.92 15.60
N SER A 657 -14.90 26.93 16.06
CA SER A 657 -14.27 25.93 15.18
C SER A 657 -15.30 24.93 14.62
N LYS A 658 -14.97 24.33 13.47
CA LYS A 658 -15.86 23.39 12.76
C LYS A 658 -15.79 21.95 13.28
N GLY A 659 -14.67 21.55 13.87
CA GLY A 659 -14.58 20.32 14.66
C GLY A 659 -13.15 20.09 15.17
N TRP A 660 -13.01 19.90 16.47
CA TRP A 660 -11.81 19.36 17.09
C TRP A 660 -12.13 17.94 17.54
N SER A 661 -11.15 17.05 17.48
CA SER A 661 -11.34 15.67 17.95
C SER A 661 -10.12 15.11 18.64
N ILE A 662 -10.37 14.16 19.53
CA ILE A 662 -9.35 13.35 20.21
C ILE A 662 -9.71 11.90 19.96
N ALA A 663 -8.75 11.10 19.50
CA ALA A 663 -8.92 9.66 19.41
C ALA A 663 -7.85 8.98 20.27
N ASP A 664 -8.30 8.30 21.34
CA ASP A 664 -7.43 7.35 22.04
C ASP A 664 -7.79 5.93 21.58
N LEU A 665 -6.97 5.40 20.68
CA LEU A 665 -7.08 4.02 20.20
C LEU A 665 -6.09 3.08 20.89
N ARG A 666 -5.35 3.57 21.92
CA ARG A 666 -4.20 2.85 22.44
C ARG A 666 -4.52 1.64 23.29
N ASP A 667 -5.73 1.63 23.82
CA ASP A 667 -6.26 0.57 24.67
C ASP A 667 -5.36 0.20 25.87
N SER A 668 -4.49 1.13 26.28
CA SER A 668 -3.55 0.96 27.40
C SER A 668 -4.20 1.20 28.77
N GLY A 669 -5.43 1.74 28.78
CA GLY A 669 -6.11 2.23 29.99
C GLY A 669 -5.45 3.46 30.61
N ALA A 670 -4.40 4.02 30.00
CA ALA A 670 -3.72 5.21 30.47
C ALA A 670 -4.56 6.46 30.16
N GLY A 671 -4.60 7.41 31.12
CA GLY A 671 -5.15 8.73 30.86
C GLY A 671 -4.37 9.47 29.78
N TRP A 672 -4.98 10.51 29.24
CA TRP A 672 -4.38 11.37 28.22
C TRP A 672 -4.69 12.83 28.51
N THR A 673 -3.89 13.73 27.96
CA THR A 673 -4.10 15.18 28.07
C THR A 673 -3.87 15.85 26.74
N MET A 674 -4.85 16.62 26.28
CA MET A 674 -4.73 17.57 25.19
C MET A 674 -4.46 18.96 25.75
N SER A 675 -3.32 19.52 25.37
CA SER A 675 -2.87 20.85 25.78
C SER A 675 -2.74 21.79 24.59
N VAL A 676 -2.96 23.08 24.83
CA VAL A 676 -2.91 24.14 23.80
C VAL A 676 -2.00 25.26 24.27
N SER A 677 -1.21 25.82 23.36
CA SER A 677 -0.51 27.10 23.52
C SER A 677 -0.74 27.99 22.31
N ALA A 678 -0.58 29.30 22.46
CA ALA A 678 -0.75 30.27 21.37
C ALA A 678 0.49 31.16 21.25
N THR A 679 0.87 31.50 20.02
CA THR A 679 1.82 32.59 19.78
C THR A 679 1.16 33.94 20.01
N ASP A 680 1.98 34.98 20.15
CA ASP A 680 1.53 36.36 20.04
C ASP A 680 0.63 36.55 18.80
N LEU A 681 -0.45 37.33 18.96
CA LEU A 681 -1.34 37.67 17.86
C LEU A 681 -0.75 38.85 17.10
N VAL A 682 -0.36 38.64 15.85
CA VAL A 682 0.31 39.65 15.03
C VAL A 682 -0.60 40.11 13.90
N SER A 683 -0.85 41.41 13.82
CA SER A 683 -1.41 42.06 12.63
C SER A 683 -0.27 42.72 11.86
N ALA A 684 -0.09 42.31 10.61
CA ALA A 684 1.03 42.77 9.77
C ALA A 684 0.97 44.28 9.51
N GLY A 685 2.14 44.90 9.22
CA GLY A 685 2.20 46.28 8.77
C GLY A 685 1.49 46.46 7.42
N GLY A 686 0.74 47.55 7.27
CA GLY A 686 0.15 48.00 6.01
C GLY A 686 1.12 48.82 5.15
N SER A 687 0.65 49.29 4.00
CA SER A 687 1.45 50.07 3.05
C SER A 687 1.79 51.49 3.56
N VAL A 688 0.98 52.01 4.49
CA VAL A 688 1.19 53.32 5.12
C VAL A 688 1.70 53.17 6.56
N GLU A 689 1.22 52.13 7.26
CA GLU A 689 1.65 51.81 8.62
C GLU A 689 2.54 50.57 8.62
N SER A 690 3.86 50.76 8.54
CA SER A 690 4.81 49.64 8.39
C SER A 690 5.07 48.85 9.68
N VAL A 691 4.60 49.32 10.84
CA VAL A 691 4.83 48.67 12.14
C VAL A 691 3.70 47.68 12.43
N ALA A 692 4.03 46.40 12.58
CA ALA A 692 3.08 45.38 12.99
C ALA A 692 2.53 45.62 14.40
N ARG A 693 1.27 45.24 14.63
CA ARG A 693 0.65 45.26 15.96
C ARG A 693 0.69 43.87 16.57
N VAL A 694 0.94 43.83 17.87
CA VAL A 694 1.03 42.60 18.64
C VAL A 694 0.06 42.66 19.82
N LEU A 695 -0.77 41.64 19.98
CA LEU A 695 -1.51 41.38 21.22
C LEU A 695 -0.94 40.12 21.87
N PRO A 696 -0.79 40.11 23.21
CA PRO A 696 -0.31 38.91 23.88
C PRO A 696 -1.38 37.80 23.83
N PRO A 697 -0.97 36.52 23.93
CA PRO A 697 -1.89 35.37 23.91
C PRO A 697 -3.02 35.48 24.95
N ALA A 698 -2.78 36.12 26.09
CA ALA A 698 -3.76 36.30 27.16
C ALA A 698 -5.01 37.08 26.73
N ASN A 699 -4.98 37.75 25.58
CA ASN A 699 -6.14 38.39 24.99
C ASN A 699 -7.10 37.39 24.32
N LEU A 700 -6.69 36.15 24.08
CA LEU A 700 -7.50 35.09 23.48
C LEU A 700 -7.99 34.12 24.56
N GLU A 701 -9.31 33.97 24.64
CA GLU A 701 -9.98 32.93 25.42
C GLU A 701 -10.43 31.80 24.48
N ILE A 702 -10.25 30.55 24.91
CA ILE A 702 -10.76 29.35 24.23
C ILE A 702 -11.62 28.56 25.21
N ASP A 703 -12.86 28.23 24.82
CA ASP A 703 -13.72 27.34 25.57
C ASP A 703 -13.99 26.06 24.77
N PRO A 704 -13.60 24.85 25.25
CA PRO A 704 -13.79 23.59 24.53
C PRO A 704 -15.25 23.29 24.16
N GLY A 705 -16.21 23.82 24.93
CA GLY A 705 -17.62 23.48 24.76
C GLY A 705 -17.94 22.04 25.17
N THR A 706 -19.04 21.50 24.65
CA THR A 706 -19.49 20.14 24.99
C THR A 706 -18.70 19.09 24.23
N ILE A 707 -18.16 18.10 24.96
CA ILE A 707 -17.48 16.94 24.39
C ILE A 707 -18.48 15.81 24.20
N THR A 708 -18.51 15.24 23.00
CA THR A 708 -19.39 14.12 22.63
C THR A 708 -18.56 12.90 22.24
N SER A 709 -19.00 11.71 22.68
CA SER A 709 -18.39 10.43 22.33
C SER A 709 -19.01 9.88 21.03
N SER A 710 -18.17 9.39 20.13
CA SER A 710 -18.60 8.63 18.96
C SER A 710 -19.14 7.23 19.32
N SER A 711 -19.78 6.55 18.36
CA SER A 711 -20.25 5.17 18.55
C SER A 711 -19.08 4.24 18.87
N GLY A 712 -19.17 3.51 19.98
CA GLY A 712 -18.10 2.60 20.44
C GLY A 712 -17.02 3.24 21.33
N ALA A 713 -17.08 4.57 21.54
CA ALA A 713 -16.21 5.25 22.49
C ALA A 713 -16.72 5.10 23.94
N ASP A 714 -15.79 5.12 24.88
CA ASP A 714 -16.07 5.15 26.31
C ASP A 714 -16.82 6.44 26.66
N THR A 715 -17.63 6.38 27.72
CA THR A 715 -18.44 7.52 28.16
C THR A 715 -17.58 8.75 28.49
N THR A 716 -18.13 9.94 28.31
CA THR A 716 -17.42 11.20 28.62
C THR A 716 -17.30 11.50 30.12
N ALA A 717 -17.80 10.63 31.00
CA ALA A 717 -17.82 10.85 32.45
C ALA A 717 -16.42 10.99 33.09
N ASN A 718 -15.39 10.41 32.46
CA ASN A 718 -14.01 10.45 32.94
C ASN A 718 -13.20 11.63 32.35
N LEU A 719 -13.83 12.45 31.51
CA LEU A 719 -13.20 13.59 30.85
C LEU A 719 -13.39 14.87 31.65
N THR A 720 -12.34 15.67 31.74
CA THR A 720 -12.36 17.04 32.25
C THR A 720 -12.06 18.01 31.12
N SER A 721 -12.83 19.10 31.03
CA SER A 721 -12.63 20.17 30.06
C SER A 721 -12.54 21.51 30.76
N THR A 722 -11.57 22.33 30.38
CA THR A 722 -11.29 23.63 31.02
C THR A 722 -11.24 24.73 29.96
N SER A 723 -11.99 25.82 30.16
CA SER A 723 -11.85 27.03 29.35
C SER A 723 -10.53 27.74 29.71
N LEU A 724 -9.79 28.17 28.69
CA LEU A 724 -8.44 28.71 28.82
C LEU A 724 -8.38 30.20 28.49
N MET A 725 -7.66 30.95 29.32
CA MET A 725 -7.06 32.22 28.91
C MET A 725 -5.65 31.90 28.39
N MET A 726 -5.44 32.11 27.10
CA MET A 726 -4.31 31.54 26.39
C MET A 726 -2.96 32.13 26.85
N SER A 727 -1.92 31.32 26.72
CA SER A 727 -0.54 31.74 26.99
C SER A 727 0.41 31.16 25.94
N GLY A 728 1.66 31.66 25.94
CA GLY A 728 2.75 31.05 25.16
C GLY A 728 3.20 29.68 25.70
N ALA A 729 2.79 29.30 26.91
CA ALA A 729 3.05 27.99 27.49
C ALA A 729 1.88 27.04 27.23
N SER A 730 2.18 25.74 27.19
CA SER A 730 1.19 24.68 27.02
C SER A 730 0.25 24.60 28.23
N GLN A 731 -1.05 24.61 27.99
CA GLN A 731 -2.10 24.57 29.01
C GLN A 731 -3.05 23.41 28.72
N SER A 732 -3.32 22.57 29.72
CA SER A 732 -4.26 21.43 29.61
C SER A 732 -5.69 21.93 29.39
N MET A 733 -6.28 21.58 28.25
CA MET A 733 -7.63 21.98 27.84
C MET A 733 -8.64 20.85 28.04
N VAL A 734 -8.27 19.63 27.65
CA VAL A 734 -9.09 18.41 27.84
C VAL A 734 -8.19 17.30 28.37
N ALA A 735 -8.64 16.60 29.40
CA ALA A 735 -7.89 15.49 29.98
C ALA A 735 -8.79 14.33 30.37
N SER A 736 -8.26 13.11 30.30
CA SER A 736 -8.84 11.90 30.86
C SER A 736 -8.07 11.47 32.11
N SER A 737 -8.80 11.05 33.14
CA SER A 737 -8.24 10.50 34.39
C SER A 737 -8.09 8.96 34.39
N GLY A 738 -8.42 8.28 33.28
CA GLY A 738 -8.39 6.82 33.17
C GLY A 738 -8.72 6.31 31.76
N SER A 739 -9.34 5.13 31.65
CA SER A 739 -9.79 4.60 30.36
C SER A 739 -10.88 5.50 29.76
N SER A 740 -10.51 6.23 28.71
CA SER A 740 -11.41 6.99 27.86
C SER A 740 -11.00 6.75 26.41
N ARG A 741 -11.29 5.54 25.95
CA ARG A 741 -10.97 5.02 24.62
C ARG A 741 -12.03 5.46 23.62
N GLY A 742 -11.62 5.63 22.38
CA GLY A 742 -12.47 6.00 21.25
C GLY A 742 -12.35 7.48 20.89
N THR A 743 -13.21 7.91 19.96
CA THR A 743 -13.14 9.27 19.40
C THR A 743 -14.11 10.20 20.11
N TYR A 744 -13.59 11.33 20.54
CA TYR A 744 -14.31 12.42 21.20
C TYR A 744 -14.29 13.65 20.31
N ALA A 745 -15.44 14.24 20.03
CA ALA A 745 -15.58 15.43 19.21
C ALA A 745 -16.13 16.61 20.02
N PHE A 746 -15.61 17.80 19.73
CA PHE A 746 -16.04 19.05 20.35
C PHE A 746 -15.77 20.25 19.43
N ASN A 747 -16.44 21.37 19.68
CA ASN A 747 -16.37 22.57 18.84
C ASN A 747 -15.98 23.79 19.68
N PRO A 748 -14.68 24.01 19.94
CA PRO A 748 -14.24 25.14 20.73
C PRO A 748 -14.76 26.48 20.21
N THR A 749 -15.14 27.34 21.14
CA THR A 749 -15.43 28.75 20.89
C THR A 749 -14.24 29.62 21.30
N PHE A 750 -14.07 30.72 20.58
CA PHE A 750 -12.92 31.61 20.71
C PHE A 750 -13.43 33.02 20.94
N ARG A 751 -12.76 33.74 21.84
CA ARG A 751 -13.04 35.15 22.11
C ARG A 751 -11.74 35.92 22.25
N LEU A 752 -11.51 36.86 21.33
CA LEU A 752 -10.36 37.75 21.34
C LEU A 752 -10.77 39.13 21.87
N SER A 753 -10.18 39.52 22.99
CA SER A 753 -10.27 40.85 23.57
C SER A 753 -9.27 41.80 22.89
N ILE A 754 -9.78 42.85 22.25
CA ILE A 754 -8.96 43.83 21.52
C ILE A 754 -9.03 45.15 22.30
N PRO A 755 -7.94 45.58 22.96
CA PRO A 755 -7.95 46.73 23.85
C PRO A 755 -8.11 48.04 23.07
N ALA A 756 -8.57 49.10 23.73
CA ALA A 756 -8.84 50.39 23.08
C ALA A 756 -7.58 50.97 22.39
N GLU A 757 -6.40 50.72 22.95
CA GLU A 757 -5.08 51.14 22.44
C GLU A 757 -4.68 50.41 21.14
N ALA A 758 -5.39 49.33 20.78
CA ALA A 758 -5.27 48.70 19.47
C ALA A 758 -5.89 49.56 18.36
N PHE A 759 -6.72 50.57 18.68
CA PHE A 759 -7.21 51.55 17.73
C PHE A 759 -6.10 52.51 17.26
N ARG A 760 -6.21 52.99 16.01
CA ARG A 760 -5.37 54.10 15.49
C ARG A 760 -6.24 55.35 15.37
N SER A 761 -5.83 56.43 16.02
CA SER A 761 -6.36 57.78 15.78
C SER A 761 -6.01 58.24 14.36
N ASN A 762 -7.02 58.69 13.62
CA ASN A 762 -6.95 59.18 12.25
C ASN A 762 -6.47 60.63 12.20
N PHE A 763 -5.16 60.88 12.32
CA PHE A 763 -4.64 62.25 12.27
C PHE A 763 -4.31 62.77 10.86
N SER A 764 -4.40 61.96 9.79
CA SER A 764 -4.00 62.38 8.43
C SER A 764 -5.03 62.18 7.31
N GLY A 765 -6.26 61.72 7.58
CA GLY A 765 -7.30 61.59 6.54
C GLY A 765 -7.04 60.54 5.44
N GLU A 766 -5.83 59.97 5.33
CA GLU A 766 -5.44 59.03 4.27
C GLU A 766 -5.32 57.55 4.71
N ILE A 767 -5.59 57.23 5.99
CA ILE A 767 -5.40 55.87 6.53
C ILE A 767 -6.48 54.87 6.04
N ASN A 768 -7.62 55.36 5.55
CA ASN A 768 -8.73 54.52 5.03
C ASN A 768 -8.45 53.83 3.68
N ALA A 769 -7.24 53.98 3.11
CA ALA A 769 -6.82 53.35 1.86
C ALA A 769 -5.79 52.20 2.03
N SER A 770 -5.30 51.93 3.25
CA SER A 770 -4.36 50.83 3.50
C SER A 770 -5.09 49.49 3.70
N PRO A 771 -4.55 48.35 3.22
CA PRO A 771 -5.11 47.03 3.49
C PRO A 771 -5.20 46.78 5.01
N LEU A 772 -6.38 46.37 5.49
CA LEU A 772 -6.58 45.96 6.88
C LEU A 772 -6.06 44.54 7.06
N ASN A 773 -4.94 44.40 7.78
CA ASN A 773 -4.37 43.09 8.08
C ASN A 773 -5.02 42.48 9.34
N PRO A 774 -5.53 41.24 9.28
CA PRO A 774 -6.09 40.57 10.45
C PRO A 774 -4.99 40.27 11.48
N TYR A 775 -5.38 40.14 12.75
CA TYR A 775 -4.52 39.51 13.75
C TYR A 775 -4.45 38.00 13.49
N ILE A 776 -3.24 37.47 13.40
CA ILE A 776 -2.96 36.06 13.17
C ILE A 776 -2.19 35.50 14.37
N THR A 777 -2.61 34.34 14.86
CA THR A 777 -1.88 33.56 15.87
C THR A 777 -1.85 32.09 15.44
N VAL A 778 -0.79 31.39 15.85
CA VAL A 778 -0.67 29.94 15.67
C VAL A 778 -0.97 29.27 16.99
N LEU A 779 -1.97 28.38 16.97
CA LEU A 779 -2.24 27.47 18.07
C LEU A 779 -1.39 26.21 17.88
N THR A 780 -0.65 25.83 18.91
CA THR A 780 0.01 24.52 18.97
C THR A 780 -0.83 23.63 19.86
N VAL A 781 -1.37 22.56 19.28
CA VAL A 781 -2.10 21.52 20.00
C VAL A 781 -1.16 20.33 20.20
N THR A 782 -1.04 19.86 21.43
CA THR A 782 -0.22 18.70 21.79
C THR A 782 -1.09 17.71 22.53
N ILE A 783 -0.92 16.43 22.23
CA ILE A 783 -1.59 15.35 22.94
C ILE A 783 -0.55 14.36 23.48
N SER A 784 -0.75 13.89 24.71
CA SER A 784 0.15 13.00 25.44
C SER A 784 -0.61 11.99 26.28
#